data_AF-A0A835PWH8-F1
#
_entry.id   AF-A0A835PWH8-F1
#
_cell.length_a   1.000
_cell.length_b   1.000
_cell.length_c   1.000
_cell.angle_alpha   90.00
_cell.angle_beta   90.00
_cell.angle_gamma   90.00
#
_symmetry.space_group_name_H-M   'P 1'
#
loop_
_entity.id
_entity.type
_entity.pdbx_description
1 polymer ?
#
loop_
_entity_poly.entity_id
_entity_poly.type
_entity_poly.pdbx_seq_one_letter_code
_entity_poly.pdbx_strand_id
1 'polypeptide(L)'
;MDVTKDPLILLFFFSFPILCFSTKSPSHPNPSNIEWWCRQVPHPESCRYYLSYSNKPPHLKQRSEFYQLSVKAALRQAIHAENHVKRLGPLCQKKPEKTAWLDCWKLFGNTVVQINRTMAPAGGKCTTGLKAQSWLSAALTNLFTCGRGFSELKVNSNFMEPIMRYNVSNLISNCLAINKLTLNSTSNTSATIPTWSSLASRKLLQLSAPADFVVARDGSGKFRTIKAALDAAAALRRRTTRRIVIHVKTGVYTENLQIVSSLNDLTIKGDGKGKTIISGSRSVAAGFTTFSSPTVSVFGDAFIATGITIRNTFGPGSQAVALLSGSDQSVFYRCSIEGYQDTLCVYTQRQFYMECDIYGTIDFIFGNAAVVIQNSSIFARTPKKGESNVITAQGRTDKNQNTGIVIQFSKILAAPEFWPVHRMVKSYLGRPWQKYSRTIYLQNFVDSIIDPAGWLPFNGGFALDTNWAEENHIVPSPAANASANHPHVIAFPDSSTTPPMGLVFLFFSTLVLFALTPAASPEPCSPTDIDKWCVGTPFPKLCSDYMTHSNLSAPPKDQRDFYKLLVQIALGRAIGAQNYLESLGGLCRNEPERTAWLDCRKLYGNTVVQLNRSLVLSTSGRPTAFDAQTWLSAALTNIQTCRMGFTDLTASCDIIHPIMRYEVSKLISNCLAVNKYALNANAFTNDFPKRTLSLLTQKRANIVVAKDGSGRFRTIRAAVNAATRRRLKGIKHRIVIYVKAGVYTETINVKSSLYDLTLTGDGIGVFGDGFIASGITFRNTFGPGSQAVALLSGSDRSIFYRCSIEGYQDTLCVYSQRQFYRECDIYGTIDFIFGNAAVVIQKSNIILRNPRLGECNVITAQGRTNRNQNTGIVIQFCSIRAAPDLRAAERKVQSYLGRPWQLYARTVYLENYIEGVIDPTGWLPFVGRFGLDTLFYAEFKNSGPGSKLSMRVKWRGFHVIERASLVQPFTVRNFITGGVWIPPTGVPFALGL
;
A
#
# COMPACT_ATOMS: atom_id res chain seq x y z
N MET A 1 3.37 67.20 0.14
CA MET A 1 3.70 66.44 1.37
C MET A 1 4.34 65.12 0.95
N ASP A 2 5.54 65.07 0.35
CA ASP A 2 6.87 65.67 0.67
C ASP A 2 7.68 64.70 1.58
N VAL A 3 8.98 64.44 1.39
CA VAL A 3 9.99 64.87 0.38
C VAL A 3 11.20 63.89 0.45
N THR A 4 12.10 63.66 -0.52
CA THR A 4 12.10 63.44 -2.00
C THR A 4 13.48 62.83 -2.40
N LYS A 5 13.62 62.28 -3.63
CA LYS A 5 14.88 62.01 -4.39
C LYS A 5 15.76 60.79 -3.99
N ASP A 6 15.81 59.79 -4.89
CA ASP A 6 16.92 59.44 -5.82
C ASP A 6 18.40 59.76 -5.45
N PRO A 7 19.43 59.00 -5.94
CA PRO A 7 19.50 58.41 -7.30
C PRO A 7 20.25 57.05 -7.59
N LEU A 8 19.81 56.35 -8.66
CA LEU A 8 20.60 55.54 -9.65
C LEU A 8 21.48 54.34 -9.10
N ILE A 9 22.39 53.61 -9.81
CA ILE A 9 23.00 53.66 -11.17
C ILE A 9 23.37 52.24 -11.75
N LEU A 10 24.36 52.11 -12.66
CA LEU A 10 24.68 50.97 -13.56
C LEU A 10 26.19 50.53 -13.47
N LEU A 11 26.81 49.58 -14.21
CA LEU A 11 26.55 48.25 -14.85
C LEU A 11 27.59 48.01 -16.00
N PHE A 12 28.29 46.85 -16.07
CA PHE A 12 29.11 46.25 -17.20
C PHE A 12 30.66 46.05 -17.06
N PHE A 13 31.09 44.77 -17.10
CA PHE A 13 32.18 44.09 -17.90
C PHE A 13 33.66 44.60 -17.82
N PHE A 14 34.75 43.85 -18.15
CA PHE A 14 34.98 42.73 -19.10
C PHE A 14 36.12 41.73 -18.71
N SER A 15 35.97 40.44 -19.08
CA SER A 15 36.95 39.37 -19.49
C SER A 15 38.28 38.99 -18.76
N PHE A 16 38.37 37.68 -18.43
CA PHE A 16 39.49 36.69 -18.62
C PHE A 16 40.83 36.84 -17.84
N PRO A 17 41.64 35.75 -17.65
CA PRO A 17 41.39 34.30 -17.81
C PRO A 17 41.62 33.47 -16.52
N ILE A 18 41.51 32.13 -16.60
CA ILE A 18 41.66 31.16 -15.49
C ILE A 18 43.08 30.57 -15.43
N LEU A 19 43.62 30.38 -14.22
CA LEU A 19 44.71 29.43 -13.94
C LEU A 19 44.41 28.63 -12.66
N CYS A 20 44.68 27.32 -12.70
CA CYS A 20 44.27 26.37 -11.66
C CYS A 20 45.41 26.06 -10.67
N PHE A 21 45.07 25.91 -9.38
CA PHE A 21 45.91 25.17 -8.42
C PHE A 21 45.08 24.20 -7.57
N SER A 22 45.73 23.12 -7.12
CA SER A 22 45.10 21.93 -6.54
C SER A 22 45.26 21.87 -5.02
N THR A 23 44.25 21.32 -4.32
CA THR A 23 44.28 21.10 -2.86
C THR A 23 44.18 19.60 -2.55
N LYS A 24 45.02 19.12 -1.63
CA LYS A 24 44.96 17.74 -1.10
C LYS A 24 44.04 17.68 0.14
N SER A 25 43.34 16.56 0.31
CA SER A 25 42.50 16.29 1.49
C SER A 25 43.24 15.54 2.60
N PRO A 26 42.68 15.50 3.83
CA PRO A 26 43.00 14.50 4.84
C PRO A 26 42.63 13.06 4.41
N SER A 27 43.02 12.07 5.24
CA SER A 27 43.03 10.64 4.91
C SER A 27 41.86 9.81 5.50
N HIS A 28 41.72 8.56 5.03
CA HIS A 28 40.65 7.62 5.42
C HIS A 28 41.19 6.20 5.77
N PRO A 29 40.44 5.36 6.51
CA PRO A 29 40.95 4.12 7.11
C PRO A 29 41.09 2.90 6.15
N ASN A 30 41.90 1.92 6.58
CA ASN A 30 42.35 0.76 5.78
C ASN A 30 41.32 -0.41 5.71
N PRO A 31 40.96 -0.92 4.52
CA PRO A 31 39.89 -1.93 4.34
C PRO A 31 40.34 -3.41 4.42
N SER A 32 41.57 -3.71 4.87
CA SER A 32 42.20 -5.05 4.75
C SER A 32 41.70 -6.13 5.73
N ASN A 33 40.86 -5.79 6.71
CA ASN A 33 40.47 -6.68 7.81
C ASN A 33 39.05 -7.28 7.61
N ILE A 34 38.86 -8.58 7.88
CA ILE A 34 37.54 -9.22 7.84
C ILE A 34 36.53 -8.58 8.80
N GLU A 35 36.99 -7.99 9.89
CA GLU A 35 36.18 -7.18 10.82
C GLU A 35 35.59 -5.94 10.13
N TRP A 36 36.33 -5.29 9.23
CA TRP A 36 35.83 -4.17 8.43
C TRP A 36 34.70 -4.64 7.50
N TRP A 37 34.87 -5.80 6.83
CA TRP A 37 33.84 -6.38 5.96
C TRP A 37 32.60 -6.87 6.72
N CYS A 38 32.76 -7.48 7.90
CA CYS A 38 31.64 -7.94 8.71
C CYS A 38 30.83 -6.79 9.34
N ARG A 39 31.43 -5.62 9.59
CA ARG A 39 30.67 -4.40 9.97
C ARG A 39 29.72 -3.89 8.87
N GLN A 40 29.89 -4.33 7.61
CA GLN A 40 29.06 -3.90 6.47
C GLN A 40 27.85 -4.81 6.18
N VAL A 41 27.59 -5.86 6.98
CA VAL A 41 26.51 -6.83 6.76
C VAL A 41 25.49 -6.85 7.92
N PRO A 42 24.21 -7.18 7.68
CA PRO A 42 23.14 -7.01 8.69
C PRO A 42 23.28 -7.89 9.94
N HIS A 43 24.04 -8.97 9.90
CA HIS A 43 24.33 -9.83 11.04
C HIS A 43 25.85 -9.94 11.25
N PRO A 44 26.51 -8.92 11.85
CA PRO A 44 27.95 -8.89 12.05
C PRO A 44 28.44 -10.03 12.94
N GLU A 45 27.73 -10.37 14.01
CA GLU A 45 28.16 -11.46 14.92
C GLU A 45 28.13 -12.84 14.24
N SER A 46 27.12 -13.12 13.41
CA SER A 46 27.11 -14.35 12.60
C SER A 46 28.15 -14.30 11.48
N CYS A 47 28.49 -13.11 10.97
CA CYS A 47 29.59 -12.95 10.00
C CYS A 47 30.95 -13.27 10.65
N ARG A 48 31.23 -12.70 11.83
CA ARG A 48 32.41 -13.01 12.65
C ARG A 48 32.44 -14.49 12.98
N TYR A 49 31.48 -15.01 13.75
CA TYR A 49 31.52 -16.38 14.27
C TYR A 49 31.79 -17.46 13.21
N TYR A 50 31.20 -17.37 12.02
CA TYR A 50 31.40 -18.37 10.95
C TYR A 50 32.53 -18.06 9.96
N LEU A 51 33.22 -16.91 10.04
CA LEU A 51 34.31 -16.54 9.12
C LEU A 51 35.63 -16.14 9.83
N SER A 52 35.60 -15.55 11.03
CA SER A 52 36.79 -15.18 11.81
C SER A 52 37.40 -16.36 12.58
N TYR A 53 36.63 -17.41 12.87
CA TYR A 53 37.15 -18.71 13.35
C TYR A 53 37.80 -19.55 12.23
N SER A 54 38.38 -18.89 11.23
CA SER A 54 39.32 -19.51 10.29
C SER A 54 40.75 -19.23 10.78
N ASN A 55 41.52 -20.29 11.05
CA ASN A 55 42.86 -20.20 11.68
C ASN A 55 43.90 -19.39 10.88
N LYS A 56 43.55 -18.94 9.66
CA LYS A 56 44.19 -17.82 8.95
C LYS A 56 43.07 -16.99 8.30
N PRO A 57 42.76 -15.77 8.78
CA PRO A 57 41.79 -14.90 8.14
C PRO A 57 42.25 -14.55 6.71
N PRO A 58 41.44 -14.77 5.66
CA PRO A 58 41.85 -14.46 4.30
C PRO A 58 41.95 -12.94 4.08
N HIS A 59 43.01 -12.49 3.41
CA HIS A 59 43.14 -11.10 2.95
C HIS A 59 42.13 -10.80 1.84
N LEU A 60 40.92 -10.41 2.23
CA LEU A 60 39.83 -10.02 1.32
C LEU A 60 40.21 -8.74 0.57
N LYS A 61 40.44 -8.86 -0.74
CA LYS A 61 40.73 -7.73 -1.64
C LYS A 61 39.48 -7.28 -2.39
N GLN A 62 38.51 -8.17 -2.62
CA GLN A 62 37.32 -7.88 -3.42
C GLN A 62 36.00 -8.31 -2.75
N ARG A 63 34.94 -7.55 -3.05
CA ARG A 63 33.56 -7.83 -2.60
C ARG A 63 33.02 -9.19 -3.11
N SER A 64 33.50 -9.62 -4.27
CA SER A 64 33.21 -10.92 -4.91
C SER A 64 33.69 -12.10 -4.06
N GLU A 65 34.91 -12.02 -3.53
CA GLU A 65 35.53 -13.03 -2.65
C GLU A 65 34.73 -13.17 -1.35
N PHE A 66 34.43 -12.03 -0.72
CA PHE A 66 33.62 -11.97 0.52
C PHE A 66 32.20 -12.52 0.33
N TYR A 67 31.57 -12.27 -0.83
CA TYR A 67 30.30 -12.89 -1.19
C TYR A 67 30.41 -14.41 -1.30
N GLN A 68 31.38 -14.93 -2.07
CA GLN A 68 31.55 -16.38 -2.23
C GLN A 68 31.82 -17.11 -0.91
N LEU A 69 32.65 -16.53 -0.04
CA LEU A 69 32.93 -17.09 1.29
C LEU A 69 31.69 -17.10 2.18
N SER A 70 30.91 -16.01 2.16
CA SER A 70 29.63 -15.93 2.89
C SER A 70 28.61 -16.97 2.40
N VAL A 71 28.49 -17.16 1.09
CA VAL A 71 27.57 -18.15 0.49
C VAL A 71 28.02 -19.59 0.80
N LYS A 72 29.34 -19.86 0.76
CA LYS A 72 29.91 -21.16 1.18
C LYS A 72 29.59 -21.47 2.65
N ALA A 73 29.68 -20.48 3.55
CA ALA A 73 29.29 -20.64 4.94
C ALA A 73 27.77 -20.89 5.09
N ALA A 74 26.92 -20.12 4.40
CA ALA A 74 25.48 -20.30 4.40
C ALA A 74 25.04 -21.70 3.90
N LEU A 75 25.65 -22.18 2.80
CA LEU A 75 25.36 -23.50 2.23
C LEU A 75 25.73 -24.65 3.19
N ARG A 76 26.92 -24.59 3.81
CA ARG A 76 27.36 -25.60 4.78
C ARG A 76 26.38 -25.72 5.95
N GLN A 77 25.99 -24.60 6.56
CA GLN A 77 25.04 -24.64 7.68
C GLN A 77 23.62 -25.03 7.24
N ALA A 78 23.20 -24.72 6.01
CA ALA A 78 21.94 -25.20 5.45
C ALA A 78 21.90 -26.74 5.32
N ILE A 79 23.00 -27.35 4.87
CA ILE A 79 23.15 -28.82 4.75
C ILE A 79 23.21 -29.48 6.13
N HIS A 80 23.89 -28.88 7.10
CA HIS A 80 23.90 -29.39 8.48
C HIS A 80 22.49 -29.36 9.11
N ALA A 81 21.75 -28.27 8.90
CA ALA A 81 20.38 -28.12 9.36
C ALA A 81 19.41 -29.07 8.64
N GLU A 82 19.56 -29.30 7.32
CA GLU A 82 18.76 -30.31 6.59
C GLU A 82 18.98 -31.72 7.17
N ASN A 83 20.23 -32.11 7.38
CA ASN A 83 20.54 -33.42 7.95
C ASN A 83 20.05 -33.56 9.40
N HIS A 84 20.01 -32.45 10.16
CA HIS A 84 19.39 -32.43 11.48
C HIS A 84 17.87 -32.64 11.39
N VAL A 85 17.17 -31.90 10.51
CA VAL A 85 15.72 -32.10 10.24
C VAL A 85 15.43 -33.54 9.84
N LYS A 86 16.22 -34.13 8.94
CA LYS A 86 16.06 -35.53 8.49
C LYS A 86 16.11 -36.51 9.67
N ARG A 87 17.03 -36.32 10.63
CA ARG A 87 17.15 -37.17 11.83
C ARG A 87 16.00 -37.00 12.85
N LEU A 88 15.24 -35.91 12.81
CA LEU A 88 14.07 -35.72 13.68
C LEU A 88 12.82 -36.48 13.20
N GLY A 89 12.84 -37.03 11.97
CA GLY A 89 11.71 -37.75 11.38
C GLY A 89 11.18 -38.93 12.19
N PRO A 90 12.03 -39.87 12.66
CA PRO A 90 11.61 -40.99 13.52
C PRO A 90 11.01 -40.56 14.87
N LEU A 91 11.42 -39.39 15.38
CA LEU A 91 10.91 -38.82 16.64
C LEU A 91 9.55 -38.13 16.48
N CYS A 92 9.14 -37.83 15.25
CA CYS A 92 7.81 -37.31 14.93
C CYS A 92 6.83 -38.50 14.86
N GLN A 93 6.21 -38.87 15.98
CA GLN A 93 5.36 -40.06 16.06
C GLN A 93 3.93 -39.79 15.56
N LYS A 94 3.34 -38.64 15.93
CA LYS A 94 1.95 -38.29 15.66
C LYS A 94 1.77 -37.77 14.22
N LYS A 95 0.59 -38.00 13.63
CA LYS A 95 0.27 -37.56 12.25
C LYS A 95 0.58 -36.07 11.97
N PRO A 96 0.27 -35.10 12.84
CA PRO A 96 0.59 -33.69 12.61
C PRO A 96 2.10 -33.41 12.59
N GLU A 97 2.88 -34.15 13.39
CA GLU A 97 4.33 -34.05 13.48
C GLU A 97 4.98 -34.56 12.18
N LYS A 98 4.54 -35.75 11.70
CA LYS A 98 5.00 -36.35 10.44
C LYS A 98 4.70 -35.45 9.23
N THR A 99 3.51 -34.86 9.15
CA THR A 99 3.15 -33.92 8.07
C THR A 99 4.02 -32.66 8.09
N ALA A 100 4.21 -32.05 9.26
CA ALA A 100 5.04 -30.85 9.40
C ALA A 100 6.52 -31.12 9.05
N TRP A 101 7.07 -32.24 9.56
CA TRP A 101 8.43 -32.69 9.28
C TRP A 101 8.67 -32.94 7.79
N LEU A 102 7.77 -33.69 7.13
CA LEU A 102 7.95 -34.07 5.72
C LEU A 102 7.96 -32.85 4.80
N ASP A 103 7.09 -31.87 5.04
CA ASP A 103 7.13 -30.63 4.27
C ASP A 103 8.35 -29.77 4.64
N CYS A 104 8.73 -29.68 5.92
CA CYS A 104 9.97 -29.00 6.32
C CYS A 104 11.23 -29.58 5.63
N TRP A 105 11.37 -30.91 5.57
CA TRP A 105 12.53 -31.55 4.94
C TRP A 105 12.62 -31.23 3.45
N LYS A 106 11.51 -31.33 2.70
CA LYS A 106 11.44 -30.89 1.29
C LYS A 106 11.87 -29.43 1.13
N LEU A 107 11.54 -28.57 2.10
CA LEU A 107 11.86 -27.15 2.06
C LEU A 107 13.35 -26.89 2.36
N PHE A 108 13.98 -27.68 3.25
CA PHE A 108 15.43 -27.64 3.43
C PHE A 108 16.19 -28.10 2.19
N GLY A 109 15.82 -29.22 1.57
CA GLY A 109 16.43 -29.66 0.30
C GLY A 109 16.26 -28.62 -0.82
N ASN A 110 15.08 -28.01 -0.94
CA ASN A 110 14.88 -26.88 -1.85
C ASN A 110 15.72 -25.65 -1.47
N THR A 111 16.02 -25.40 -0.18
CA THR A 111 16.93 -24.33 0.26
C THR A 111 18.35 -24.59 -0.27
N VAL A 112 18.87 -25.80 -0.07
CA VAL A 112 20.20 -26.22 -0.54
C VAL A 112 20.30 -26.09 -2.06
N VAL A 113 19.29 -26.53 -2.82
CA VAL A 113 19.24 -26.33 -4.29
C VAL A 113 19.29 -24.86 -4.69
N GLN A 114 18.51 -23.98 -4.04
CA GLN A 114 18.48 -22.56 -4.40
C GLN A 114 19.77 -21.81 -4.01
N ILE A 115 20.42 -22.16 -2.88
CA ILE A 115 21.75 -21.61 -2.54
C ILE A 115 22.81 -22.12 -3.52
N ASN A 116 22.83 -23.43 -3.84
CA ASN A 116 23.82 -23.99 -4.75
C ASN A 116 23.71 -23.41 -6.18
N ARG A 117 22.48 -23.13 -6.67
CA ARG A 117 22.27 -22.37 -7.92
C ARG A 117 23.00 -21.02 -7.93
N THR A 118 23.24 -20.39 -6.78
CA THR A 118 23.96 -19.09 -6.67
C THR A 118 25.48 -19.22 -6.64
N MET A 119 26.00 -20.43 -6.40
CA MET A 119 27.43 -20.77 -6.45
C MET A 119 27.87 -21.35 -7.80
N ALA A 120 26.94 -21.63 -8.71
CA ALA A 120 27.25 -22.11 -10.05
C ALA A 120 28.25 -21.16 -10.73
N PRO A 121 29.40 -21.68 -11.23
CA PRO A 121 30.36 -20.88 -11.98
C PRO A 121 29.72 -20.18 -13.18
N ALA A 122 30.39 -19.17 -13.74
CA ALA A 122 29.92 -18.41 -14.89
C ALA A 122 29.98 -19.18 -16.23
N GLY A 123 29.59 -20.46 -16.22
CA GLY A 123 29.53 -21.33 -17.40
C GLY A 123 28.51 -20.81 -18.42
N GLY A 124 29.01 -20.28 -19.53
CA GLY A 124 28.25 -19.95 -20.74
C GLY A 124 27.55 -18.59 -20.72
N LYS A 125 26.81 -18.23 -19.66
CA LYS A 125 26.14 -16.91 -19.56
C LYS A 125 26.13 -16.43 -18.11
N CYS A 126 26.56 -15.18 -17.87
CA CYS A 126 26.65 -14.61 -16.53
C CYS A 126 25.37 -14.85 -15.71
N THR A 127 25.52 -15.44 -14.52
CA THR A 127 24.49 -15.43 -13.48
C THR A 127 24.36 -13.99 -13.00
N THR A 128 23.56 -13.19 -13.71
CA THR A 128 23.34 -11.78 -13.39
C THR A 128 22.92 -11.67 -11.92
N GLY A 129 23.47 -10.70 -11.18
CA GLY A 129 23.28 -10.64 -9.72
C GLY A 129 21.80 -10.64 -9.30
N LEU A 130 20.90 -10.19 -10.18
CA LEU A 130 19.45 -10.29 -10.03
C LEU A 130 18.91 -11.73 -9.95
N LYS A 131 19.45 -12.68 -10.75
CA LYS A 131 19.08 -14.12 -10.67
C LYS A 131 19.53 -14.72 -9.34
N ALA A 132 20.77 -14.47 -8.94
CA ALA A 132 21.30 -14.92 -7.64
C ALA A 132 20.46 -14.36 -6.48
N GLN A 133 20.07 -13.08 -6.57
CA GLN A 133 19.19 -12.46 -5.57
C GLN A 133 17.81 -13.13 -5.51
N SER A 134 17.22 -13.54 -6.65
CA SER A 134 15.96 -14.31 -6.66
C SER A 134 16.10 -15.66 -5.97
N TRP A 135 17.16 -16.42 -6.28
CA TRP A 135 17.36 -17.76 -5.71
C TRP A 135 17.68 -17.72 -4.22
N LEU A 136 18.56 -16.82 -3.76
CA LEU A 136 18.77 -16.58 -2.32
C LEU A 136 17.47 -16.15 -1.62
N SER A 137 16.61 -15.39 -2.30
CA SER A 137 15.30 -15.01 -1.76
C SER A 137 14.36 -16.21 -1.63
N ALA A 138 14.33 -17.11 -2.61
CA ALA A 138 13.59 -18.36 -2.55
C ALA A 138 14.11 -19.27 -1.43
N ALA A 139 15.43 -19.42 -1.29
CA ALA A 139 16.08 -20.20 -0.22
C ALA A 139 15.60 -19.76 1.17
N LEU A 140 15.66 -18.47 1.48
CA LEU A 140 15.22 -17.94 2.78
C LEU A 140 13.70 -18.09 3.01
N THR A 141 12.91 -18.11 1.93
CA THR A 141 11.45 -18.36 1.99
C THR A 141 11.14 -19.82 2.36
N ASN A 142 11.93 -20.76 1.86
CA ASN A 142 11.77 -22.18 2.15
C ASN A 142 12.01 -22.46 3.64
N LEU A 143 13.12 -21.96 4.20
CA LEU A 143 13.44 -22.07 5.63
C LEU A 143 12.31 -21.51 6.51
N PHE A 144 11.79 -20.33 6.17
CA PHE A 144 10.65 -19.77 6.89
C PHE A 144 9.40 -20.68 6.80
N THR A 145 9.14 -21.24 5.61
CA THR A 145 7.99 -22.12 5.38
C THR A 145 8.07 -23.40 6.22
N CYS A 146 9.27 -23.99 6.40
CA CYS A 146 9.48 -25.15 7.27
C CYS A 146 8.99 -24.86 8.70
N GLY A 147 9.53 -23.82 9.35
CA GLY A 147 9.21 -23.51 10.74
C GLY A 147 7.72 -23.17 10.95
N ARG A 148 7.05 -22.66 9.92
CA ARG A 148 5.61 -22.43 9.97
C ARG A 148 4.79 -23.72 9.86
N GLY A 149 5.24 -24.75 9.13
CA GLY A 149 4.52 -26.03 9.02
C GLY A 149 4.28 -26.70 10.37
N PHE A 150 5.30 -26.72 11.24
CA PHE A 150 5.18 -27.18 12.63
C PHE A 150 4.20 -26.31 13.44
N SER A 151 4.24 -24.98 13.26
CA SER A 151 3.35 -24.03 13.96
C SER A 151 1.89 -24.08 13.49
N GLU A 152 1.64 -24.37 12.20
CA GLU A 152 0.30 -24.62 11.63
C GLU A 152 -0.37 -25.82 12.30
N LEU A 153 0.40 -26.89 12.48
CA LEU A 153 -0.06 -28.17 13.01
C LEU A 153 0.10 -28.32 14.55
N LYS A 154 0.37 -27.20 15.24
CA LYS A 154 0.54 -27.11 16.72
C LYS A 154 1.60 -28.06 17.30
N VAL A 155 2.60 -28.43 16.50
CA VAL A 155 3.72 -29.25 16.96
C VAL A 155 4.62 -28.45 17.90
N ASN A 156 5.20 -29.12 18.90
CA ASN A 156 6.04 -28.48 19.93
C ASN A 156 7.28 -27.78 19.32
N SER A 157 7.60 -26.58 19.82
CA SER A 157 8.80 -25.81 19.45
C SER A 157 10.12 -26.53 19.70
N ASN A 158 10.16 -27.53 20.58
CA ASN A 158 11.37 -28.31 20.89
C ASN A 158 12.00 -28.98 19.65
N PHE A 159 11.21 -29.29 18.61
CA PHE A 159 11.75 -29.79 17.34
C PHE A 159 12.49 -28.71 16.52
N MET A 160 12.12 -27.43 16.67
CA MET A 160 12.67 -26.32 15.90
C MET A 160 13.89 -25.66 16.54
N GLU A 161 13.98 -25.62 17.87
CA GLU A 161 15.06 -24.92 18.57
C GLU A 161 16.46 -25.44 18.19
N PRO A 162 16.74 -26.76 18.14
CA PRO A 162 18.06 -27.27 17.74
C PRO A 162 18.45 -26.88 16.32
N ILE A 163 17.48 -26.76 15.40
CA ILE A 163 17.70 -26.38 14.00
C ILE A 163 18.04 -24.88 13.90
N MET A 164 17.42 -24.03 14.73
CA MET A 164 17.67 -22.58 14.69
C MET A 164 19.10 -22.21 15.11
N ARG A 165 19.76 -23.04 15.92
CA ARG A 165 21.17 -22.85 16.37
C ARG A 165 22.18 -22.79 15.22
N TYR A 166 21.87 -23.33 14.03
CA TYR A 166 22.73 -23.23 12.84
C TYR A 166 22.74 -21.85 12.16
N ASN A 167 21.92 -20.89 12.61
CA ASN A 167 21.91 -19.48 12.15
C ASN A 167 21.79 -19.26 10.62
N VAL A 168 21.31 -20.26 9.87
CA VAL A 168 21.29 -20.27 8.40
C VAL A 168 20.60 -19.04 7.81
N SER A 169 19.51 -18.58 8.43
CA SER A 169 18.76 -17.38 8.04
C SER A 169 19.61 -16.10 8.08
N ASN A 170 20.46 -15.94 9.10
CA ASN A 170 21.35 -14.78 9.25
C ASN A 170 22.45 -14.80 8.17
N LEU A 171 22.99 -16.00 7.88
CA LEU A 171 24.01 -16.18 6.86
C LEU A 171 23.46 -15.87 5.45
N ILE A 172 22.25 -16.32 5.11
CA ILE A 172 21.60 -15.97 3.83
C ILE A 172 21.27 -14.47 3.77
N SER A 173 20.84 -13.83 4.87
CA SER A 173 20.64 -12.37 4.95
C SER A 173 21.93 -11.60 4.64
N ASN A 174 23.06 -12.02 5.22
CA ASN A 174 24.38 -11.45 4.89
C ASN A 174 24.73 -11.63 3.40
N CYS A 175 24.53 -12.82 2.83
CA CYS A 175 24.77 -13.08 1.40
C CYS A 175 23.95 -12.14 0.49
N LEU A 176 22.65 -12.01 0.77
CA LEU A 176 21.75 -11.12 0.03
C LEU A 176 22.21 -9.66 0.14
N ALA A 177 22.69 -9.21 1.30
CA ALA A 177 23.20 -7.86 1.50
C ALA A 177 24.46 -7.57 0.66
N ILE A 178 25.41 -8.51 0.62
CA ILE A 178 26.67 -8.33 -0.12
C ILE A 178 26.42 -8.18 -1.62
N ASN A 179 25.62 -9.09 -2.21
CA ASN A 179 25.30 -9.10 -3.65
C ASN A 179 24.42 -7.90 -4.08
N LYS A 180 23.50 -7.44 -3.21
CA LYS A 180 22.69 -6.23 -3.48
C LYS A 180 23.54 -4.98 -3.67
N LEU A 181 24.69 -4.89 -3.00
CA LEU A 181 25.61 -3.76 -3.12
C LEU A 181 26.50 -3.85 -4.37
N THR A 182 26.91 -5.05 -4.80
CA THR A 182 27.60 -5.26 -6.09
C THR A 182 26.75 -4.78 -7.29
N LEU A 183 25.43 -4.93 -7.20
CA LEU A 183 24.47 -4.46 -8.22
C LEU A 183 24.34 -2.93 -8.32
N ASN A 184 24.81 -2.15 -7.34
CA ASN A 184 24.76 -0.69 -7.40
C ASN A 184 26.03 -0.09 -8.04
N SER A 185 27.18 -0.79 -8.01
CA SER A 185 28.48 -0.26 -8.46
C SER A 185 28.73 -0.33 -9.98
N THR A 186 27.73 -0.72 -10.77
CA THR A 186 27.88 -1.04 -12.21
C THR A 186 26.96 -0.24 -13.14
N SER A 187 26.17 0.70 -12.62
CA SER A 187 25.20 1.48 -13.39
C SER A 187 25.75 2.81 -13.90
N ASN A 188 26.65 2.76 -14.91
CA ASN A 188 27.06 3.95 -15.67
C ASN A 188 26.89 3.76 -17.20
N THR A 189 25.89 2.98 -17.60
CA THR A 189 25.47 2.80 -18.99
C THR A 189 23.97 3.06 -19.13
N SER A 190 23.58 3.66 -20.25
CA SER A 190 22.21 4.08 -20.57
C SER A 190 21.29 2.88 -20.80
N ALA A 191 20.81 2.28 -19.69
CA ALA A 191 19.96 1.09 -19.73
C ALA A 191 18.62 1.37 -20.44
N THR A 192 18.52 0.91 -21.69
CA THR A 192 17.34 0.98 -22.53
C THR A 192 16.11 0.37 -21.87
N ILE A 193 14.93 0.90 -22.21
CA ILE A 193 13.64 0.49 -21.65
C ILE A 193 13.45 -1.02 -21.85
N PRO A 194 13.32 -1.84 -20.78
CA PRO A 194 13.17 -3.28 -20.94
C PRO A 194 11.90 -3.64 -21.72
N THR A 195 12.05 -4.33 -22.84
CA THR A 195 11.00 -4.61 -23.83
C THR A 195 10.03 -5.74 -23.42
N TRP A 196 9.68 -5.82 -22.13
CA TRP A 196 8.92 -6.94 -21.54
C TRP A 196 7.49 -7.09 -22.06
N SER A 197 6.85 -6.00 -22.48
CA SER A 197 5.57 -6.03 -23.20
C SER A 197 5.66 -6.92 -24.45
N SER A 198 6.71 -6.75 -25.26
CA SER A 198 6.94 -7.56 -26.47
C SER A 198 7.23 -9.04 -26.18
N LEU A 199 7.67 -9.40 -24.97
CA LEU A 199 7.97 -10.78 -24.58
C LEU A 199 6.78 -11.49 -23.96
N ALA A 200 5.93 -10.77 -23.21
CA ALA A 200 4.63 -11.29 -22.79
C ALA A 200 3.74 -11.55 -24.02
N SER A 201 3.63 -10.59 -24.94
CA SER A 201 2.89 -10.76 -26.19
C SER A 201 3.47 -11.88 -27.07
N ARG A 202 4.79 -12.01 -27.19
CA ARG A 202 5.40 -13.13 -27.94
C ARG A 202 5.23 -14.50 -27.27
N LYS A 203 5.09 -14.59 -25.94
CA LYS A 203 4.66 -15.84 -25.27
C LYS A 203 3.17 -16.12 -25.45
N LEU A 204 2.32 -15.10 -25.53
CA LEU A 204 0.89 -15.25 -25.83
C LEU A 204 0.64 -15.74 -27.27
N LEU A 205 1.48 -15.33 -28.24
CA LEU A 205 1.48 -15.87 -29.61
C LEU A 205 1.77 -17.38 -29.69
N GLN A 206 2.32 -18.01 -28.65
CA GLN A 206 2.56 -19.47 -28.62
C GLN A 206 1.33 -20.29 -28.18
N LEU A 207 0.19 -19.65 -27.86
CA LEU A 207 -1.05 -20.35 -27.46
C LEU A 207 -1.79 -21.02 -28.63
N SER A 208 -1.30 -20.85 -29.86
CA SER A 208 -1.71 -21.55 -31.08
C SER A 208 -1.01 -22.89 -31.32
N ALA A 209 0.04 -23.22 -30.56
CA ALA A 209 0.79 -24.45 -30.75
C ALA A 209 -0.08 -25.72 -30.53
N PRO A 210 0.13 -26.80 -31.32
CA PRO A 210 -0.61 -28.05 -31.17
C PRO A 210 -0.32 -28.72 -29.82
N ALA A 211 -1.27 -29.51 -29.33
CA ALA A 211 -1.15 -30.23 -28.06
C ALA A 211 -0.37 -31.54 -28.23
N ASP A 212 0.63 -31.75 -27.38
CA ASP A 212 1.33 -33.04 -27.25
C ASP A 212 0.43 -34.12 -26.65
N PHE A 213 -0.44 -33.69 -25.71
CA PHE A 213 -1.36 -34.55 -24.99
C PHE A 213 -2.72 -33.86 -24.87
N VAL A 214 -3.79 -34.59 -25.23
CA VAL A 214 -5.17 -34.16 -25.04
C VAL A 214 -5.79 -34.95 -23.89
N VAL A 215 -6.41 -34.24 -22.95
CA VAL A 215 -7.14 -34.78 -21.80
C VAL A 215 -8.63 -34.50 -22.00
N ALA A 216 -9.46 -35.53 -21.88
CA ALA A 216 -10.91 -35.40 -22.03
C ALA A 216 -11.65 -36.47 -21.21
N ARG A 217 -12.62 -36.06 -20.38
CA ARG A 217 -13.37 -36.96 -19.47
C ARG A 217 -14.31 -37.93 -20.19
N ASP A 218 -14.80 -37.54 -21.36
CA ASP A 218 -15.64 -38.34 -22.27
C ASP A 218 -14.86 -39.48 -22.96
N GLY A 219 -13.51 -39.47 -22.90
CA GLY A 219 -12.66 -40.40 -23.63
C GLY A 219 -12.25 -39.92 -25.03
N SER A 220 -12.66 -38.74 -25.48
CA SER A 220 -12.30 -38.16 -26.79
C SER A 220 -10.88 -37.55 -26.82
N GLY A 221 -9.99 -38.04 -25.95
CA GLY A 221 -8.63 -37.59 -25.74
C GLY A 221 -7.77 -38.69 -25.12
N LYS A 222 -6.46 -38.62 -25.34
CA LYS A 222 -5.48 -39.67 -24.96
C LYS A 222 -5.46 -40.01 -23.47
N PHE A 223 -5.88 -39.09 -22.61
CA PHE A 223 -6.01 -39.31 -21.17
C PHE A 223 -7.38 -38.87 -20.65
N ARG A 224 -7.94 -39.60 -19.67
CA ARG A 224 -9.16 -39.18 -18.96
C ARG A 224 -8.89 -38.28 -17.74
N THR A 225 -7.64 -38.22 -17.27
CA THR A 225 -7.19 -37.44 -16.12
C THR A 225 -5.96 -36.59 -16.48
N ILE A 226 -5.82 -35.43 -15.83
CA ILE A 226 -4.72 -34.50 -16.06
C ILE A 226 -3.43 -35.05 -15.45
N LYS A 227 -3.51 -35.78 -14.32
CA LYS A 227 -2.38 -36.46 -13.69
C LYS A 227 -1.69 -37.44 -14.64
N ALA A 228 -2.43 -38.26 -15.38
CA ALA A 228 -1.84 -39.20 -16.34
C ALA A 228 -1.08 -38.47 -17.47
N ALA A 229 -1.61 -37.34 -17.95
CA ALA A 229 -0.92 -36.49 -18.94
C ALA A 229 0.33 -35.81 -18.35
N LEU A 230 0.33 -35.43 -17.07
CA LEU A 230 1.51 -34.89 -16.38
C LEU A 230 2.62 -35.94 -16.23
N ASP A 231 2.28 -37.20 -15.95
CA ASP A 231 3.27 -38.27 -15.83
C ASP A 231 3.86 -38.66 -17.20
N ALA A 232 3.05 -38.65 -18.25
CA ALA A 232 3.54 -38.76 -19.64
C ALA A 232 4.44 -37.57 -20.03
N ALA A 233 4.08 -36.34 -19.64
CA ALA A 233 4.91 -35.15 -19.85
C ALA A 233 6.23 -35.19 -19.06
N ALA A 234 6.23 -35.72 -17.83
CA ALA A 234 7.44 -35.93 -17.04
C ALA A 234 8.36 -36.99 -17.68
N ALA A 235 7.81 -38.04 -18.30
CA ALA A 235 8.59 -39.00 -19.07
C ALA A 235 9.19 -38.38 -20.35
N LEU A 236 8.39 -37.62 -21.11
CA LEU A 236 8.81 -36.91 -22.32
C LEU A 236 9.91 -35.87 -22.02
N ARG A 237 9.79 -35.12 -20.92
CA ARG A 237 10.76 -34.09 -20.50
C ARG A 237 12.17 -34.64 -20.26
N ARG A 238 12.35 -35.92 -19.92
CA ARG A 238 13.69 -36.55 -19.85
C ARG A 238 14.39 -36.64 -21.22
N ARG A 239 13.64 -36.52 -22.32
CA ARG A 239 14.12 -36.67 -23.71
C ARG A 239 14.00 -35.37 -24.52
N THR A 240 13.52 -34.27 -23.95
CA THR A 240 13.34 -33.04 -24.73
C THR A 240 13.44 -31.76 -23.90
N THR A 241 13.97 -30.71 -24.53
CA THR A 241 14.11 -29.35 -23.98
C THR A 241 13.00 -28.40 -24.45
N ARG A 242 12.19 -28.78 -25.46
CA ARG A 242 11.14 -27.89 -26.00
C ARG A 242 9.96 -27.68 -25.04
N ARG A 243 9.11 -26.72 -25.36
CA ARG A 243 7.82 -26.54 -24.70
C ARG A 243 6.92 -27.76 -24.91
N ILE A 244 6.30 -28.25 -23.83
CA ILE A 244 5.30 -29.33 -23.85
C ILE A 244 3.92 -28.70 -23.64
N VAL A 245 2.91 -29.13 -24.41
CA VAL A 245 1.56 -28.57 -24.38
C VAL A 245 0.53 -29.65 -24.04
N ILE A 246 -0.21 -29.46 -22.95
CA ILE A 246 -1.37 -30.28 -22.59
C ILE A 246 -2.64 -29.47 -22.85
N HIS A 247 -3.56 -30.00 -23.66
CA HIS A 247 -4.91 -29.47 -23.84
C HIS A 247 -5.88 -30.28 -23.00
N VAL A 248 -6.71 -29.60 -22.21
CA VAL A 248 -7.70 -30.20 -21.30
C VAL A 248 -9.10 -29.73 -21.72
N LYS A 249 -9.87 -30.62 -22.34
CA LYS A 249 -11.23 -30.33 -22.81
C LYS A 249 -12.17 -29.99 -21.65
N THR A 250 -13.28 -29.35 -21.99
CA THR A 250 -14.39 -28.96 -21.10
C THR A 250 -14.78 -30.09 -20.13
N GLY A 251 -15.07 -29.73 -18.88
CA GLY A 251 -15.45 -30.67 -17.82
C GLY A 251 -14.83 -30.35 -16.46
N VAL A 252 -15.30 -31.04 -15.42
CA VAL A 252 -14.78 -30.92 -14.04
C VAL A 252 -13.84 -32.10 -13.73
N TYR A 253 -12.57 -31.80 -13.42
CA TYR A 253 -11.50 -32.76 -13.14
C TYR A 253 -11.14 -32.69 -11.65
N THR A 254 -11.61 -33.65 -10.86
CA THR A 254 -11.38 -33.65 -9.41
C THR A 254 -10.03 -34.29 -9.05
N GLU A 255 -8.95 -33.51 -9.11
CA GLU A 255 -7.56 -33.97 -9.00
C GLU A 255 -6.68 -32.99 -8.20
N ASN A 256 -5.74 -33.53 -7.39
CA ASN A 256 -4.66 -32.74 -6.79
C ASN A 256 -3.36 -32.93 -7.59
N LEU A 257 -2.95 -31.92 -8.35
CA LEU A 257 -1.84 -31.96 -9.30
C LEU A 257 -0.56 -31.36 -8.72
N GLN A 258 0.59 -31.94 -9.07
CA GLN A 258 1.92 -31.38 -8.78
C GLN A 258 2.84 -31.47 -10.00
N ILE A 259 3.14 -30.31 -10.58
CA ILE A 259 4.14 -30.11 -11.63
C ILE A 259 5.47 -29.87 -10.92
N VAL A 260 6.32 -30.90 -10.86
CA VAL A 260 7.62 -30.88 -10.18
C VAL A 260 8.65 -29.99 -10.88
N SER A 261 9.73 -29.62 -10.18
CA SER A 261 10.78 -28.72 -10.69
C SER A 261 11.56 -29.26 -11.90
N SER A 262 11.57 -30.57 -12.10
CA SER A 262 12.10 -31.22 -13.31
C SER A 262 11.17 -31.14 -14.52
N LEU A 263 9.93 -30.68 -14.37
CA LEU A 263 8.95 -30.50 -15.45
C LEU A 263 8.78 -29.02 -15.81
N ASN A 264 9.88 -28.38 -16.21
CA ASN A 264 9.87 -27.02 -16.75
C ASN A 264 9.21 -26.93 -18.14
N ASP A 265 9.01 -25.70 -18.63
CA ASP A 265 8.51 -25.37 -19.98
C ASP A 265 7.24 -26.16 -20.39
N LEU A 266 6.31 -26.30 -19.44
CA LEU A 266 5.01 -26.91 -19.65
C LEU A 266 3.94 -25.83 -19.89
N THR A 267 2.98 -26.11 -20.76
CA THR A 267 1.77 -25.30 -20.98
C THR A 267 0.52 -26.16 -20.74
N ILE A 268 -0.47 -25.65 -20.00
CA ILE A 268 -1.80 -26.26 -19.86
C ILE A 268 -2.86 -25.30 -20.42
N LYS A 269 -3.60 -25.74 -21.45
CA LYS A 269 -4.64 -24.97 -22.14
C LYS A 269 -5.99 -25.65 -21.93
N GLY A 270 -7.02 -24.87 -21.57
CA GLY A 270 -8.42 -25.34 -21.54
C GLY A 270 -9.30 -24.67 -22.59
N ASP A 271 -10.55 -25.13 -22.67
CA ASP A 271 -11.57 -24.64 -23.62
C ASP A 271 -12.21 -23.30 -23.17
N GLY A 272 -11.90 -22.84 -21.95
CA GLY A 272 -12.39 -21.59 -21.38
C GLY A 272 -12.48 -21.63 -19.86
N LYS A 273 -12.25 -20.47 -19.22
CA LYS A 273 -12.61 -20.28 -17.80
C LYS A 273 -14.11 -20.52 -17.61
N GLY A 274 -14.49 -21.24 -16.57
CA GLY A 274 -15.84 -21.76 -16.35
C GLY A 274 -16.20 -23.05 -17.14
N LYS A 275 -15.45 -23.44 -18.18
CA LYS A 275 -15.69 -24.67 -18.96
C LYS A 275 -14.76 -25.82 -18.55
N THR A 276 -13.45 -25.61 -18.57
CA THR A 276 -12.46 -26.58 -18.08
C THR A 276 -12.15 -26.24 -16.62
N ILE A 277 -12.59 -27.07 -15.68
CA ILE A 277 -12.49 -26.83 -14.23
C ILE A 277 -11.63 -27.91 -13.57
N ILE A 278 -10.45 -27.56 -13.07
CA ILE A 278 -9.66 -28.44 -12.19
C ILE A 278 -10.12 -28.20 -10.76
N SER A 279 -10.49 -29.24 -10.01
CA SER A 279 -11.13 -29.13 -8.69
C SER A 279 -10.45 -30.00 -7.62
N GLY A 280 -10.34 -29.52 -6.39
CA GLY A 280 -9.77 -30.29 -5.27
C GLY A 280 -10.17 -29.72 -3.90
N SER A 281 -9.92 -30.46 -2.81
CA SER A 281 -10.50 -30.13 -1.50
C SER A 281 -9.59 -30.39 -0.29
N ARG A 282 -8.27 -30.47 -0.47
CA ARG A 282 -7.33 -30.67 0.65
C ARG A 282 -7.24 -29.44 1.54
N SER A 283 -6.94 -29.63 2.84
CA SER A 283 -6.65 -28.51 3.74
C SER A 283 -5.83 -28.76 5.02
N VAL A 284 -5.42 -27.71 5.74
CA VAL A 284 -4.79 -27.85 7.08
C VAL A 284 -5.73 -28.46 8.13
N ALA A 285 -7.04 -28.20 8.12
CA ALA A 285 -8.00 -28.88 9.01
C ALA A 285 -8.19 -30.35 8.60
N ALA A 286 -8.03 -30.69 7.33
CA ALA A 286 -7.90 -32.07 6.86
C ALA A 286 -6.52 -32.69 7.17
N GLY A 287 -5.63 -31.99 7.90
CA GLY A 287 -4.36 -32.50 8.41
C GLY A 287 -3.16 -32.37 7.45
N PHE A 288 -3.27 -31.57 6.39
CA PHE A 288 -2.13 -31.19 5.52
C PHE A 288 -1.38 -29.98 6.10
N THR A 289 -0.28 -29.52 5.48
CA THR A 289 0.17 -28.12 5.65
C THR A 289 -0.42 -27.25 4.55
N THR A 290 -0.29 -25.92 4.66
CA THR A 290 -0.60 -25.02 3.55
C THR A 290 0.19 -25.38 2.28
N PHE A 291 1.41 -25.90 2.41
CA PHE A 291 2.29 -26.26 1.29
C PHE A 291 1.84 -27.56 0.58
N SER A 292 1.21 -28.50 1.29
CA SER A 292 0.70 -29.76 0.75
C SER A 292 -0.81 -29.80 0.43
N SER A 293 -1.54 -28.71 0.72
CA SER A 293 -2.95 -28.52 0.37
C SER A 293 -3.34 -28.10 -1.08
N PRO A 294 -2.45 -27.72 -2.02
CA PRO A 294 -2.88 -27.28 -3.36
C PRO A 294 -3.67 -28.28 -4.23
N THR A 295 -4.69 -27.77 -4.93
CA THR A 295 -5.36 -28.46 -6.04
C THR A 295 -4.45 -28.54 -7.27
N VAL A 296 -3.65 -27.51 -7.54
CA VAL A 296 -2.55 -27.52 -8.50
C VAL A 296 -1.32 -26.91 -7.84
N SER A 297 -0.15 -27.52 -7.97
CA SER A 297 1.12 -26.97 -7.50
C SER A 297 2.18 -27.04 -8.61
N VAL A 298 2.96 -25.97 -8.78
CA VAL A 298 3.83 -25.77 -9.94
C VAL A 298 5.22 -25.32 -9.49
N PHE A 299 6.24 -26.13 -9.74
CA PHE A 299 7.64 -25.83 -9.43
C PHE A 299 8.56 -25.91 -10.65
N GLY A 300 8.08 -26.45 -11.77
CA GLY A 300 8.80 -26.47 -13.04
C GLY A 300 8.85 -25.07 -13.66
N ASP A 301 10.05 -24.53 -13.86
CA ASP A 301 10.28 -23.17 -14.36
C ASP A 301 9.62 -22.96 -15.76
N ALA A 302 9.24 -21.72 -16.08
CA ALA A 302 8.58 -21.27 -17.31
C ALA A 302 7.20 -21.91 -17.62
N PHE A 303 6.44 -22.32 -16.60
CA PHE A 303 5.09 -22.86 -16.77
C PHE A 303 4.10 -21.85 -17.39
N ILE A 304 3.16 -22.29 -18.23
CA ILE A 304 2.06 -21.45 -18.75
C ILE A 304 0.72 -22.14 -18.48
N ALA A 305 -0.31 -21.39 -18.09
CA ALA A 305 -1.70 -21.83 -18.14
C ALA A 305 -2.61 -20.83 -18.85
N THR A 306 -3.61 -21.32 -19.58
CA THR A 306 -4.65 -20.47 -20.18
C THR A 306 -6.02 -21.15 -20.25
N GLY A 307 -7.09 -20.36 -20.15
CA GLY A 307 -8.46 -20.83 -20.44
C GLY A 307 -8.96 -21.95 -19.53
N ILE A 308 -8.55 -21.97 -18.26
CA ILE A 308 -8.98 -22.95 -17.24
C ILE A 308 -9.54 -22.24 -16.01
N THR A 309 -10.51 -22.87 -15.35
CA THR A 309 -10.76 -22.65 -13.92
C THR A 309 -9.86 -23.59 -13.11
N ILE A 310 -9.21 -23.09 -12.06
CA ILE A 310 -8.65 -23.92 -10.99
C ILE A 310 -9.39 -23.60 -9.70
N ARG A 311 -10.04 -24.60 -9.09
CA ARG A 311 -10.98 -24.45 -7.97
C ARG A 311 -10.55 -25.28 -6.76
N ASN A 312 -10.46 -24.69 -5.57
CA ASN A 312 -10.50 -25.49 -4.34
C ASN A 312 -11.91 -25.45 -3.71
N THR A 313 -12.58 -26.61 -3.63
CA THR A 313 -13.94 -26.81 -3.11
C THR A 313 -13.99 -27.25 -1.65
N PHE A 314 -12.90 -27.23 -0.89
CA PHE A 314 -12.94 -27.46 0.57
C PHE A 314 -13.82 -26.45 1.32
N GLY A 315 -14.23 -25.37 0.66
CA GLY A 315 -15.19 -24.44 1.23
C GLY A 315 -14.60 -23.59 2.36
N PRO A 316 -15.48 -22.91 3.11
CA PRO A 316 -15.14 -22.49 4.46
C PRO A 316 -14.65 -23.74 5.27
N GLY A 317 -13.49 -23.71 5.94
CA GLY A 317 -12.90 -24.97 6.43
C GLY A 317 -11.48 -25.03 7.04
N SER A 318 -10.40 -24.62 6.33
CA SER A 318 -8.97 -24.36 6.72
C SER A 318 -8.04 -24.30 5.47
N GLN A 319 -6.70 -24.13 5.57
CA GLN A 319 -5.72 -23.80 4.49
C GLN A 319 -5.86 -24.72 3.29
N ALA A 320 -6.46 -24.27 2.18
CA ALA A 320 -7.02 -25.13 1.12
C ALA A 320 -6.76 -24.57 -0.28
N VAL A 321 -5.50 -24.64 -0.69
CA VAL A 321 -4.99 -23.94 -1.88
C VAL A 321 -5.64 -24.48 -3.16
N ALA A 322 -5.99 -23.61 -4.10
CA ALA A 322 -6.40 -23.98 -5.45
C ALA A 322 -5.19 -24.08 -6.38
N LEU A 323 -4.33 -23.07 -6.47
CA LEU A 323 -3.12 -23.09 -7.28
C LEU A 323 -1.91 -22.58 -6.49
N LEU A 324 -0.78 -23.27 -6.60
CA LEU A 324 0.53 -22.84 -6.11
C LEU A 324 1.53 -22.82 -7.27
N SER A 325 2.37 -21.81 -7.32
CA SER A 325 3.47 -21.66 -8.27
C SER A 325 4.72 -21.16 -7.55
N GLY A 326 5.77 -21.96 -7.50
CA GLY A 326 7.15 -21.55 -7.25
C GLY A 326 8.00 -21.56 -8.52
N SER A 327 7.37 -21.39 -9.69
CA SER A 327 7.98 -21.51 -11.03
C SER A 327 8.49 -20.17 -11.56
N ASP A 328 9.77 -20.09 -11.93
CA ASP A 328 10.38 -18.88 -12.49
C ASP A 328 9.94 -18.61 -13.94
N GLN A 329 9.55 -17.38 -14.25
CA GLN A 329 8.96 -16.94 -15.51
C GLN A 329 7.63 -17.62 -15.88
N SER A 330 6.84 -18.06 -14.90
CA SER A 330 5.51 -18.64 -15.15
C SER A 330 4.46 -17.61 -15.58
N VAL A 331 3.46 -18.01 -16.38
CA VAL A 331 2.42 -17.14 -16.94
C VAL A 331 1.02 -17.77 -16.82
N PHE A 332 0.01 -17.00 -16.44
CA PHE A 332 -1.39 -17.43 -16.39
C PHE A 332 -2.27 -16.44 -17.16
N TYR A 333 -3.08 -16.89 -18.12
CA TYR A 333 -3.86 -15.98 -18.98
C TYR A 333 -5.32 -16.42 -19.11
N ARG A 334 -6.29 -15.52 -18.89
CA ARG A 334 -7.73 -15.84 -18.96
C ARG A 334 -8.15 -17.06 -18.15
N CYS A 335 -7.45 -17.33 -17.04
CA CYS A 335 -7.81 -18.41 -16.11
C CYS A 335 -8.77 -17.88 -15.04
N SER A 336 -9.81 -18.62 -14.67
CA SER A 336 -10.43 -18.38 -13.37
C SER A 336 -9.66 -19.15 -12.30
N ILE A 337 -9.47 -18.56 -11.12
CA ILE A 337 -8.71 -19.19 -10.05
C ILE A 337 -9.50 -18.99 -8.76
N GLU A 338 -10.35 -19.97 -8.52
CA GLU A 338 -11.43 -19.94 -7.56
C GLU A 338 -11.05 -20.76 -6.34
N GLY A 339 -11.60 -20.43 -5.18
CA GLY A 339 -11.55 -21.35 -4.08
C GLY A 339 -11.95 -20.68 -2.80
N TYR A 340 -11.42 -21.25 -1.73
CA TYR A 340 -11.61 -20.70 -0.41
C TYR A 340 -10.29 -20.27 0.20
N GLN A 341 -9.47 -21.17 0.71
CA GLN A 341 -8.36 -20.75 1.56
C GLN A 341 -7.00 -20.90 0.92
N ASP A 342 -6.18 -19.86 1.02
CA ASP A 342 -4.85 -19.74 0.49
C ASP A 342 -5.00 -19.98 -1.06
N THR A 343 -6.12 -19.54 -1.68
CA THR A 343 -6.59 -19.96 -3.03
C THR A 343 -5.50 -20.03 -4.08
N LEU A 344 -4.80 -18.94 -4.36
CA LEU A 344 -3.72 -18.90 -5.31
C LEU A 344 -2.44 -18.56 -4.57
N CYS A 345 -1.30 -19.03 -5.07
CA CYS A 345 0.00 -18.84 -4.48
C CYS A 345 1.12 -18.61 -5.50
N VAL A 346 1.81 -17.48 -5.42
CA VAL A 346 3.18 -17.31 -5.92
C VAL A 346 4.17 -17.65 -4.79
N TYR A 347 4.48 -18.91 -4.65
CA TYR A 347 5.38 -19.38 -3.61
C TYR A 347 6.73 -18.66 -3.65
N THR A 348 7.39 -18.67 -4.81
CA THR A 348 8.75 -18.12 -5.07
C THR A 348 8.95 -17.83 -6.58
N GLN A 349 10.12 -17.27 -6.95
CA GLN A 349 10.59 -17.00 -8.33
C GLN A 349 9.78 -15.97 -9.15
N ARG A 350 10.04 -15.70 -10.45
CA ARG A 350 9.31 -14.66 -11.21
C ARG A 350 8.05 -15.16 -11.91
N GLN A 351 6.97 -14.40 -12.03
CA GLN A 351 5.73 -14.88 -12.69
C GLN A 351 4.86 -13.75 -13.30
N PHE A 352 3.79 -14.09 -14.02
CA PHE A 352 2.84 -13.14 -14.62
C PHE A 352 1.43 -13.76 -14.68
N TYR A 353 0.39 -12.96 -14.52
CA TYR A 353 -1.01 -13.36 -14.61
C TYR A 353 -1.74 -12.30 -15.46
N MET A 354 -2.73 -12.61 -16.30
CA MET A 354 -3.46 -11.60 -17.05
C MET A 354 -4.88 -12.02 -17.50
N GLU A 355 -5.86 -11.12 -17.46
CA GLU A 355 -7.27 -11.36 -17.81
C GLU A 355 -7.94 -12.55 -17.07
N CYS A 356 -7.31 -12.97 -15.97
CA CYS A 356 -7.79 -14.02 -15.08
C CYS A 356 -9.00 -13.54 -14.26
N ASP A 357 -9.78 -14.44 -13.64
CA ASP A 357 -10.83 -14.09 -12.66
C ASP A 357 -10.58 -14.85 -11.35
N ILE A 358 -10.04 -14.20 -10.32
CA ILE A 358 -9.53 -14.89 -9.11
C ILE A 358 -10.50 -14.67 -7.93
N TYR A 359 -11.08 -15.74 -7.38
CA TYR A 359 -12.08 -15.68 -6.29
C TYR A 359 -11.52 -16.41 -5.06
N GLY A 360 -11.47 -15.81 -3.87
CA GLY A 360 -10.90 -16.54 -2.74
C GLY A 360 -10.74 -15.76 -1.43
N THR A 361 -10.56 -16.45 -0.30
CA THR A 361 -11.31 -16.07 0.92
C THR A 361 -10.49 -15.87 2.25
N ILE A 362 -9.80 -16.89 2.86
CA ILE A 362 -8.55 -16.78 3.81
C ILE A 362 -5.75 -16.00 2.87
N ASP A 363 -5.28 -14.93 2.17
CA ASP A 363 -4.09 -14.85 1.33
C ASP A 363 -4.44 -15.69 0.11
N PHE A 364 -5.61 -15.35 -0.46
CA PHE A 364 -6.14 -16.05 -1.63
C PHE A 364 -5.32 -15.78 -2.88
N ILE A 365 -4.34 -14.93 -2.71
CA ILE A 365 -3.28 -14.59 -3.61
C ILE A 365 -2.03 -14.59 -2.67
N PHE A 366 -1.18 -15.64 -2.63
CA PHE A 366 -0.10 -15.81 -1.62
C PHE A 366 1.37 -16.19 -1.95
N GLY A 367 2.35 -15.78 -1.11
CA GLY A 367 3.73 -16.31 -1.06
C GLY A 367 4.86 -15.28 -0.96
N ASN A 368 5.94 -15.45 -1.74
CA ASN A 368 7.14 -14.57 -1.77
C ASN A 368 7.92 -14.63 -3.11
N ALA A 369 7.22 -14.52 -4.24
CA ALA A 369 7.82 -14.61 -5.59
C ALA A 369 8.27 -13.22 -6.13
N ALA A 370 8.35 -13.01 -7.46
CA ALA A 370 8.88 -11.85 -8.23
C ALA A 370 8.00 -11.55 -9.51
N VAL A 371 6.72 -11.18 -9.36
CA VAL A 371 5.58 -11.48 -10.28
C VAL A 371 4.58 -10.32 -10.47
N VAL A 372 3.67 -10.36 -11.47
CA VAL A 372 2.59 -9.37 -11.85
C VAL A 372 1.19 -10.01 -12.06
N ILE A 373 0.05 -9.32 -11.86
CA ILE A 373 -1.26 -9.60 -12.55
C ILE A 373 -1.74 -8.39 -13.37
N GLN A 374 -2.07 -8.54 -14.65
CA GLN A 374 -2.54 -7.45 -15.51
C GLN A 374 -3.99 -7.65 -16.01
N ASN A 375 -4.81 -6.61 -16.16
CA ASN A 375 -6.13 -6.66 -16.81
C ASN A 375 -7.10 -7.78 -16.33
N SER A 376 -6.90 -8.33 -15.13
CA SER A 376 -7.65 -9.50 -14.61
C SER A 376 -8.85 -9.08 -13.80
N SER A 377 -9.95 -9.82 -13.87
CA SER A 377 -10.92 -9.77 -12.78
C SER A 377 -10.41 -10.53 -11.54
N ILE A 378 -10.95 -10.22 -10.37
CA ILE A 378 -10.75 -10.93 -9.10
C ILE A 378 -12.07 -10.70 -8.32
N PHE A 379 -12.50 -11.51 -7.35
CA PHE A 379 -13.92 -11.47 -6.95
C PHE A 379 -14.16 -11.95 -5.53
N ALA A 380 -14.87 -11.12 -4.77
CA ALA A 380 -15.17 -11.39 -3.38
C ALA A 380 -16.42 -12.24 -3.23
N ARG A 381 -16.26 -13.49 -2.79
CA ARG A 381 -17.34 -14.41 -2.43
C ARG A 381 -17.96 -13.98 -1.09
N THR A 382 -18.93 -14.75 -0.57
CA THR A 382 -19.74 -14.43 0.64
C THR A 382 -19.07 -14.93 1.94
N PRO A 383 -18.41 -14.13 2.81
CA PRO A 383 -17.57 -14.55 3.97
C PRO A 383 -18.16 -14.89 5.38
N LYS A 384 -17.52 -15.82 6.13
CA LYS A 384 -17.95 -16.85 7.12
C LYS A 384 -18.09 -16.48 8.59
N LYS A 385 -19.08 -15.63 8.84
CA LYS A 385 -19.50 -15.23 10.17
C LYS A 385 -18.44 -15.26 11.27
N GLY A 386 -17.48 -14.36 11.18
CA GLY A 386 -16.42 -14.20 12.17
C GLY A 386 -15.04 -14.75 11.81
N GLU A 387 -14.64 -14.88 10.54
CA GLU A 387 -13.21 -14.86 10.17
C GLU A 387 -12.66 -13.43 9.86
N SER A 388 -11.64 -13.17 9.01
CA SER A 388 -11.20 -11.77 8.64
C SER A 388 -10.28 -11.49 7.40
N ASN A 389 -10.52 -12.06 6.20
CA ASN A 389 -10.27 -11.61 4.80
C ASN A 389 -8.81 -11.29 4.30
N VAL A 390 -8.28 -11.73 3.11
CA VAL A 390 -6.94 -11.38 2.46
C VAL A 390 -6.76 -11.65 0.93
N ILE A 391 -6.57 -10.64 0.02
CA ILE A 391 -5.79 -10.78 -1.25
C ILE A 391 -4.40 -11.33 -0.87
N THR A 392 -3.50 -10.45 -0.41
CA THR A 392 -2.04 -10.55 -0.48
C THR A 392 -1.39 -10.56 0.90
N ALA A 393 -0.16 -11.07 1.07
CA ALA A 393 0.65 -11.01 2.32
C ALA A 393 2.23 -11.33 2.46
N GLN A 394 3.28 -10.79 1.83
CA GLN A 394 4.51 -11.59 1.48
C GLN A 394 5.50 -12.12 2.53
N GLY A 395 6.15 -13.21 2.16
CA GLY A 395 7.24 -13.88 2.86
C GLY A 395 8.60 -13.19 2.84
N ARG A 396 8.71 -11.92 2.44
CA ARG A 396 10.01 -11.22 2.39
C ARG A 396 10.53 -10.98 3.81
N THR A 397 11.35 -11.92 4.27
CA THR A 397 12.03 -12.01 5.56
C THR A 397 13.25 -11.11 5.66
N ASP A 398 13.81 -10.63 4.55
CA ASP A 398 15.03 -9.81 4.53
C ASP A 398 14.95 -8.62 3.54
N LYS A 399 15.50 -7.45 3.95
CA LYS A 399 15.46 -6.18 3.18
C LYS A 399 16.19 -6.22 1.84
N ASN A 400 17.05 -7.22 1.65
CA ASN A 400 17.88 -7.36 0.49
C ASN A 400 17.27 -8.30 -0.55
N GLN A 401 16.35 -9.18 -0.16
CA GLN A 401 15.55 -9.98 -1.10
C GLN A 401 14.91 -9.07 -2.16
N ASN A 402 14.95 -9.52 -3.42
CA ASN A 402 14.38 -8.81 -4.56
C ASN A 402 12.90 -9.13 -4.79
N THR A 403 12.31 -9.99 -3.96
CA THR A 403 10.95 -10.52 -4.14
C THR A 403 9.88 -9.44 -4.15
N GLY A 404 8.88 -9.71 -4.96
CA GLY A 404 8.08 -8.77 -5.72
C GLY A 404 6.98 -9.44 -6.56
N ILE A 405 5.90 -8.77 -6.81
CA ILE A 405 4.55 -9.27 -6.54
C ILE A 405 3.76 -8.13 -7.38
N VAL A 406 2.74 -8.13 -8.26
CA VAL A 406 2.09 -6.88 -8.86
C VAL A 406 0.64 -7.11 -9.18
N ILE A 407 -0.07 -6.03 -9.43
CA ILE A 407 -1.34 -5.96 -10.13
C ILE A 407 -1.42 -4.67 -10.96
N GLN A 408 -2.08 -4.67 -12.11
CA GLN A 408 -2.28 -3.54 -13.01
C GLN A 408 -3.44 -3.80 -14.00
N PHE A 409 -3.98 -2.80 -14.69
CA PHE A 409 -5.05 -2.83 -15.73
C PHE A 409 -6.42 -3.57 -15.42
N SER A 410 -6.55 -4.27 -14.27
CA SER A 410 -7.55 -5.24 -13.72
C SER A 410 -8.95 -4.74 -13.19
N LYS A 411 -9.83 -5.60 -12.59
CA LYS A 411 -11.18 -5.32 -11.92
C LYS A 411 -11.57 -6.28 -10.75
N ILE A 412 -11.85 -5.87 -9.51
CA ILE A 412 -12.45 -6.73 -8.43
C ILE A 412 -13.80 -6.14 -8.19
N LEU A 413 -14.74 -7.00 -7.89
CA LEU A 413 -16.11 -6.66 -7.64
C LEU A 413 -16.54 -7.54 -6.46
N ALA A 414 -17.69 -7.25 -5.87
CA ALA A 414 -18.41 -8.33 -5.22
C ALA A 414 -18.65 -9.45 -6.25
N ALA A 415 -18.33 -10.69 -5.89
CA ALA A 415 -19.00 -11.81 -6.52
C ALA A 415 -20.48 -11.75 -6.10
N PRO A 416 -21.44 -12.11 -6.97
CA PRO A 416 -22.86 -11.89 -6.69
C PRO A 416 -23.35 -12.51 -5.37
N GLU A 417 -22.79 -13.66 -4.94
CA GLU A 417 -23.19 -14.29 -3.69
C GLU A 417 -22.82 -13.46 -2.44
N PHE A 418 -21.85 -12.54 -2.55
CA PHE A 418 -21.44 -11.65 -1.46
C PHE A 418 -22.40 -10.49 -1.29
N TRP A 419 -23.06 -10.07 -2.38
CA TRP A 419 -23.89 -8.87 -2.40
C TRP A 419 -24.92 -8.77 -1.26
N PRO A 420 -25.65 -9.84 -0.89
CA PRO A 420 -26.63 -9.78 0.20
C PRO A 420 -26.00 -9.54 1.58
N VAL A 421 -24.75 -9.95 1.79
CA VAL A 421 -24.16 -10.11 3.13
C VAL A 421 -22.94 -9.25 3.37
N HIS A 422 -22.39 -8.66 2.30
CA HIS A 422 -21.12 -7.96 2.34
C HIS A 422 -21.09 -6.92 3.46
N ARG A 423 -22.27 -6.28 3.65
CA ARG A 423 -22.89 -5.59 4.82
C ARG A 423 -22.05 -5.49 6.09
N MET A 424 -21.56 -6.63 6.51
CA MET A 424 -21.35 -6.95 7.91
C MET A 424 -19.88 -7.29 8.22
N VAL A 425 -19.19 -7.78 7.18
CA VAL A 425 -17.89 -8.47 7.16
C VAL A 425 -16.76 -7.46 7.50
N LYS A 426 -15.46 -7.82 7.42
CA LYS A 426 -14.34 -6.86 7.30
C LYS A 426 -13.21 -7.43 6.48
N SER A 427 -12.26 -6.56 6.14
CA SER A 427 -11.15 -6.82 5.25
C SER A 427 -10.06 -5.70 5.30
N TYR A 428 -8.83 -5.73 4.72
CA TYR A 428 -7.73 -4.69 4.80
C TYR A 428 -6.33 -5.06 4.03
N LEU A 429 -5.88 -4.59 2.79
CA LEU A 429 -4.98 -5.17 1.64
C LEU A 429 -3.63 -5.93 1.79
N GLY A 430 -2.50 -5.36 2.26
CA GLY A 430 -1.15 -6.02 2.22
C GLY A 430 -0.92 -7.22 3.20
N ARG A 431 0.24 -7.37 3.88
CA ARG A 431 0.59 -8.13 5.14
C ARG A 431 1.83 -7.37 5.59
N PRO A 432 3.03 -7.92 5.70
CA PRO A 432 3.54 -9.16 5.14
C PRO A 432 3.50 -10.30 6.12
N TRP A 433 3.72 -11.50 5.61
CA TRP A 433 4.05 -12.63 6.42
C TRP A 433 5.25 -12.25 7.31
N GLN A 434 6.22 -11.55 6.70
CA GLN A 434 7.58 -11.39 7.19
C GLN A 434 8.17 -9.96 7.13
N LYS A 435 9.23 -9.78 7.94
CA LYS A 435 9.85 -8.52 8.41
C LYS A 435 10.01 -7.35 7.41
N TYR A 436 10.18 -7.59 6.11
CA TYR A 436 10.47 -6.50 5.17
C TYR A 436 9.38 -6.38 4.12
N SER A 437 8.27 -5.76 4.54
CA SER A 437 7.10 -5.52 3.69
C SER A 437 7.45 -4.88 2.39
N ARG A 438 6.88 -5.46 1.35
CA ARG A 438 6.84 -4.84 0.04
C ARG A 438 5.50 -5.16 -0.60
N THR A 439 4.70 -4.11 -0.83
CA THR A 439 3.43 -4.01 -1.59
C THR A 439 3.07 -2.55 -1.82
N ILE A 440 2.44 -2.17 -2.93
CA ILE A 440 2.06 -2.93 -4.15
C ILE A 440 0.61 -2.64 -4.74
N TYR A 441 -0.01 -1.69 -5.50
CA TYR A 441 -0.03 -0.22 -5.82
C TYR A 441 -0.04 0.56 -7.35
N LEU A 442 -0.40 0.16 -8.65
CA LEU A 442 -0.10 0.82 -10.03
C LEU A 442 -0.91 0.26 -11.25
N GLN A 443 -1.56 1.10 -12.10
CA GLN A 443 -2.30 0.84 -13.40
C GLN A 443 -3.84 0.40 -13.65
N ASN A 444 -4.90 0.44 -12.76
CA ASN A 444 -6.37 0.23 -13.03
C ASN A 444 -7.38 0.67 -11.97
N PHE A 445 -8.68 0.70 -12.30
CA PHE A 445 -9.91 0.48 -11.49
C PHE A 445 -9.73 0.00 -10.00
N VAL A 446 -10.34 0.58 -8.93
CA VAL A 446 -10.03 0.39 -7.46
C VAL A 446 -11.29 0.52 -6.59
N ASP A 447 -12.41 -0.05 -7.03
CA ASP A 447 -13.77 -0.10 -6.43
C ASP A 447 -13.92 -0.38 -4.90
N SER A 448 -15.14 -0.56 -4.41
CA SER A 448 -15.62 0.06 -3.19
C SER A 448 -16.26 -0.80 -2.08
N ILE A 449 -16.44 -2.13 -2.13
CA ILE A 449 -17.04 -2.91 -1.04
C ILE A 449 -16.29 -2.44 0.24
N ILE A 450 -14.95 -2.39 0.15
CA ILE A 450 -13.97 -1.60 0.88
C ILE A 450 -14.44 -0.86 2.14
N ASP A 451 -13.83 -1.09 3.30
CA ASP A 451 -13.68 0.03 4.22
C ASP A 451 -12.48 0.72 3.59
N PRO A 452 -12.60 1.92 3.09
CA PRO A 452 -11.54 2.85 3.09
C PRO A 452 -10.10 2.46 3.23
N ALA A 453 -9.54 2.95 4.33
CA ALA A 453 -8.20 3.34 4.34
C ALA A 453 -7.20 2.25 3.90
N GLY A 454 -7.22 1.00 4.39
CA GLY A 454 -6.06 0.11 4.18
C GLY A 454 -5.79 -1.29 4.82
N TRP A 455 -4.98 -1.41 5.90
CA TRP A 455 -4.37 -2.67 6.43
C TRP A 455 -4.55 -2.95 8.04
N LEU A 456 -5.12 -3.96 8.82
CA LEU A 456 -4.99 -4.25 10.36
C LEU A 456 -3.96 -5.33 11.07
N PRO A 457 -3.80 -5.76 12.35
CA PRO A 457 -2.74 -6.78 12.75
C PRO A 457 -2.65 -8.28 12.35
N PHE A 458 -1.50 -8.81 11.87
CA PHE A 458 -0.87 -10.05 12.45
C PHE A 458 -0.18 -9.81 13.83
N ASN A 459 -0.68 -8.84 14.63
CA ASN A 459 -0.51 -8.71 16.10
C ASN A 459 0.21 -7.48 16.78
N GLY A 460 0.57 -6.32 16.18
CA GLY A 460 1.28 -5.09 16.73
C GLY A 460 2.37 -4.15 15.97
N GLY A 461 3.63 -4.31 15.43
CA GLY A 461 4.81 -5.29 15.27
C GLY A 461 5.52 -5.98 14.00
N PHE A 462 6.84 -6.20 14.13
CA PHE A 462 7.97 -6.69 13.26
C PHE A 462 8.94 -5.70 12.48
N ALA A 463 9.27 -4.50 13.03
CA ALA A 463 9.99 -3.28 12.53
C ALA A 463 9.22 -2.24 11.63
N LEU A 464 8.25 -1.44 12.15
CA LEU A 464 7.39 -0.50 11.36
C LEU A 464 8.24 0.67 10.90
N ASP A 465 9.14 1.08 11.76
CA ASP A 465 10.54 1.46 11.55
C ASP A 465 11.34 0.55 10.57
N THR A 466 10.81 0.30 9.37
CA THR A 466 11.51 -0.06 8.13
C THR A 466 10.94 0.80 7.00
N ASN A 467 11.81 1.50 6.25
CA ASN A 467 11.42 2.71 5.50
C ASN A 467 10.20 2.53 4.59
N TRP A 468 9.16 3.29 4.98
CA TRP A 468 7.79 2.78 5.00
C TRP A 468 7.05 2.91 3.69
N ALA A 469 7.31 4.04 3.05
CA ALA A 469 6.63 4.54 1.87
C ALA A 469 7.62 4.63 0.69
N GLU A 470 8.87 4.15 0.86
CA GLU A 470 9.94 4.23 -0.15
C GLU A 470 10.01 3.00 -1.05
N GLU A 471 9.95 1.79 -0.50
CA GLU A 471 10.29 0.56 -1.27
C GLU A 471 9.21 0.10 -2.28
N ASN A 472 8.44 1.04 -2.85
CA ASN A 472 7.16 0.86 -3.61
C ASN A 472 6.36 2.02 -4.60
N HIS A 473 6.58 4.23 -5.03
CA HIS A 473 5.69 5.50 -5.12
C HIS A 473 4.00 5.56 -4.88
N ILE A 474 2.70 4.96 -5.27
CA ILE A 474 1.57 4.69 -6.50
C ILE A 474 1.03 5.71 -7.63
N VAL A 475 0.84 5.32 -8.93
CA VAL A 475 0.41 6.32 -11.63
C VAL A 475 -1.08 6.45 -12.32
N PRO A 476 -2.15 7.38 -12.12
CA PRO A 476 -3.66 7.15 -12.17
C PRO A 476 -4.69 7.82 -13.17
N SER A 477 -5.52 7.02 -13.91
CA SER A 477 -6.31 7.31 -15.17
C SER A 477 -7.74 6.72 -15.36
N PRO A 478 -8.51 7.15 -16.37
CA PRO A 478 -8.63 8.56 -16.91
C PRO A 478 -10.33 10.77 -15.77
N ALA A 479 -11.44 11.41 -16.29
CA ALA A 479 -12.84 11.29 -15.83
C ALA A 479 -13.22 11.51 -14.35
N ALA A 480 -12.41 12.27 -13.61
CA ALA A 480 -12.78 13.34 -12.68
C ALA A 480 -11.62 13.81 -11.76
N ASN A 481 -10.65 14.57 -12.22
CA ASN A 481 -9.74 15.24 -11.28
C ASN A 481 -10.50 16.24 -10.36
N ALA A 482 -9.82 16.74 -9.33
CA ALA A 482 -10.19 17.82 -8.38
C ALA A 482 -10.89 17.41 -7.04
N SER A 483 -10.22 17.26 -5.88
CA SER A 483 -8.77 17.15 -5.58
C SER A 483 -8.09 18.43 -5.09
N ALA A 484 -6.76 18.39 -5.10
CA ALA A 484 -5.76 19.41 -4.75
C ALA A 484 -5.89 19.98 -3.32
N ASN A 485 -4.82 20.42 -2.64
CA ASN A 485 -3.58 21.05 -3.09
C ASN A 485 -2.41 20.47 -2.28
N HIS A 486 -1.16 20.34 -2.74
CA HIS A 486 -0.43 20.66 -3.99
C HIS A 486 1.06 20.23 -3.77
N PRO A 487 2.00 20.34 -4.73
CA PRO A 487 1.96 20.21 -6.21
C PRO A 487 2.78 18.94 -6.65
N HIS A 488 3.40 18.74 -7.84
CA HIS A 488 3.52 19.48 -9.10
C HIS A 488 3.58 18.54 -10.34
N VAL A 489 3.08 19.00 -11.49
CA VAL A 489 3.11 18.28 -12.80
C VAL A 489 4.04 18.99 -13.77
N ILE A 490 4.60 18.23 -14.70
CA ILE A 490 5.19 18.69 -15.95
C ILE A 490 4.57 17.86 -17.09
N ALA A 491 4.22 18.54 -18.18
CA ALA A 491 3.97 17.91 -19.48
C ALA A 491 5.21 18.12 -20.37
N PHE A 492 5.52 17.16 -21.23
CA PHE A 492 6.57 17.29 -22.22
C PHE A 492 5.96 17.77 -23.55
N PRO A 493 6.55 18.77 -24.24
CA PRO A 493 6.25 19.02 -25.64
C PRO A 493 6.98 18.01 -26.51
N ASP A 494 6.33 17.53 -27.58
CA ASP A 494 7.03 16.89 -28.70
C ASP A 494 7.62 17.97 -29.63
N SER A 495 8.67 17.60 -30.36
CA SER A 495 9.53 18.54 -31.09
C SER A 495 9.14 18.73 -32.56
N SER A 496 9.06 19.98 -33.01
CA SER A 496 9.12 20.33 -34.43
C SER A 496 9.77 21.70 -34.69
N THR A 497 10.74 21.73 -35.62
CA THR A 497 11.19 22.86 -36.45
C THR A 497 11.67 24.17 -35.80
N THR A 498 12.99 24.39 -35.88
CA THR A 498 13.71 25.68 -35.96
C THR A 498 13.87 26.09 -37.45
N PRO A 499 14.48 27.25 -37.83
CA PRO A 499 14.76 28.55 -37.17
C PRO A 499 14.01 29.68 -37.99
N PRO A 500 14.46 30.95 -38.26
CA PRO A 500 15.62 31.75 -37.79
C PRO A 500 15.34 33.26 -37.47
N MET A 501 16.44 34.00 -37.27
CA MET A 501 16.59 35.47 -37.21
C MET A 501 16.11 36.23 -35.95
N GLY A 502 16.80 37.33 -35.68
CA GLY A 502 16.53 38.34 -34.65
C GLY A 502 17.43 39.58 -34.88
N LEU A 503 17.14 40.73 -34.26
CA LEU A 503 17.93 41.96 -34.48
C LEU A 503 17.91 42.98 -33.30
N VAL A 504 19.07 43.06 -32.61
CA VAL A 504 19.85 44.25 -32.17
C VAL A 504 19.24 45.35 -31.25
N PHE A 505 20.16 46.04 -30.54
CA PHE A 505 20.09 47.27 -29.70
C PHE A 505 19.65 47.07 -28.23
N LEU A 506 20.48 47.27 -27.17
CA LEU A 506 21.59 48.19 -26.78
C LEU A 506 21.14 49.53 -26.17
N PHE A 507 21.52 49.78 -24.90
CA PHE A 507 22.64 50.68 -24.52
C PHE A 507 23.06 50.45 -23.03
N PHE A 508 23.90 51.32 -22.41
CA PHE A 508 24.98 50.91 -21.48
C PHE A 508 25.21 51.79 -20.23
N SER A 509 26.24 51.42 -19.42
CA SER A 509 27.21 52.27 -18.65
C SER A 509 27.15 52.46 -17.12
N THR A 510 27.83 51.56 -16.36
CA THR A 510 29.04 51.72 -15.48
C THR A 510 29.12 52.83 -14.39
N LEU A 511 29.96 52.77 -13.32
CA LEU A 511 31.24 52.06 -13.02
C LEU A 511 31.57 52.00 -11.48
N VAL A 512 32.59 51.20 -11.06
CA VAL A 512 33.49 51.36 -9.85
C VAL A 512 32.89 50.97 -8.45
N LEU A 513 33.57 50.70 -7.30
CA LEU A 513 34.96 50.81 -6.76
C LEU A 513 35.40 49.59 -5.86
N PHE A 514 36.37 49.74 -4.93
CA PHE A 514 37.00 48.71 -4.04
C PHE A 514 37.55 49.31 -2.72
N ALA A 515 37.60 48.56 -1.58
CA ALA A 515 38.68 48.61 -0.55
C ALA A 515 38.51 47.67 0.70
N LEU A 516 39.32 46.60 0.75
CA LEU A 516 40.01 45.90 1.89
C LEU A 516 39.60 45.99 3.40
N THR A 517 39.29 44.80 3.96
CA THR A 517 39.77 44.21 5.27
C THR A 517 39.42 44.85 6.66
N PRO A 518 39.57 44.13 7.80
CA PRO A 518 39.73 42.68 8.05
C PRO A 518 38.57 42.08 8.91
N ALA A 519 38.74 40.86 9.43
CA ALA A 519 37.69 40.13 10.18
C ALA A 519 37.65 40.44 11.69
N ALA A 520 36.46 40.27 12.29
CA ALA A 520 36.24 40.15 13.73
C ALA A 520 35.46 38.85 14.05
N SER A 521 35.65 38.30 15.25
CA SER A 521 35.05 37.03 15.69
C SER A 521 33.57 37.15 16.08
N PRO A 522 32.74 36.10 15.89
CA PRO A 522 31.32 36.15 16.24
C PRO A 522 31.08 35.93 17.75
N GLU A 523 30.47 36.93 18.40
CA GLU A 523 29.80 36.75 19.70
C GLU A 523 28.30 36.40 19.53
N PRO A 524 27.62 35.86 20.57
CA PRO A 524 26.40 35.08 20.40
C PRO A 524 25.11 35.92 20.21
N CYS A 525 24.22 35.44 19.34
CA CYS A 525 22.94 36.10 19.04
C CYS A 525 21.93 36.05 20.20
N SER A 526 21.19 37.15 20.37
CA SER A 526 20.20 37.37 21.44
C SER A 526 18.73 37.16 20.96
N PRO A 527 17.70 37.22 21.84
CA PRO A 527 16.38 36.60 21.58
C PRO A 527 15.42 37.20 20.51
N THR A 528 15.80 38.21 19.72
CA THR A 528 14.82 39.12 19.06
C THR A 528 14.17 38.65 17.75
N ASP A 529 14.58 37.52 17.15
CA ASP A 529 14.00 37.10 15.86
C ASP A 529 12.62 36.40 15.93
N ILE A 530 12.21 35.93 17.12
CA ILE A 530 11.02 35.07 17.32
C ILE A 530 9.74 35.69 16.73
N ASP A 531 9.45 36.96 17.01
CA ASP A 531 8.18 37.58 16.62
C ASP A 531 8.00 37.68 15.09
N LYS A 532 9.09 37.94 14.35
CA LYS A 532 9.08 37.98 12.87
C LYS A 532 8.52 36.69 12.27
N TRP A 533 8.91 35.54 12.85
CA TRP A 533 8.45 34.23 12.41
C TRP A 533 6.99 33.96 12.80
N CYS A 534 6.54 34.47 13.95
CA CYS A 534 5.18 34.27 14.46
C CYS A 534 4.10 35.09 13.73
N VAL A 535 4.41 36.29 13.21
CA VAL A 535 3.45 37.14 12.46
C VAL A 535 2.82 36.43 11.26
N GLY A 536 3.56 35.54 10.58
CA GLY A 536 3.06 34.76 9.43
C GLY A 536 2.05 33.66 9.76
N THR A 537 1.55 33.57 11.00
CA THR A 537 0.69 32.47 11.49
C THR A 537 -0.75 32.92 11.82
N PRO A 538 -1.76 32.03 11.77
CA PRO A 538 -3.16 32.39 12.08
C PRO A 538 -3.43 32.83 13.53
N PHE A 539 -2.54 32.49 14.46
CA PHE A 539 -2.63 32.85 15.88
C PHE A 539 -1.26 33.38 16.36
N PRO A 540 -0.83 34.58 15.92
CA PRO A 540 0.55 35.04 16.07
C PRO A 540 0.96 35.26 17.53
N LYS A 541 0.10 35.87 18.35
CA LYS A 541 0.38 36.10 19.78
C LYS A 541 0.68 34.79 20.52
N LEU A 542 -0.16 33.77 20.32
CA LEU A 542 0.01 32.44 20.92
C LEU A 542 1.30 31.73 20.48
N CYS A 543 1.85 32.09 19.31
CA CYS A 543 3.16 31.62 18.89
C CYS A 543 4.26 32.28 19.73
N SER A 544 4.29 33.62 19.81
CA SER A 544 5.28 34.36 20.59
C SER A 544 5.28 34.01 22.08
N ASP A 545 4.09 33.86 22.67
CA ASP A 545 3.90 33.53 24.09
C ASP A 545 4.62 32.22 24.48
N TYR A 546 4.50 31.15 23.67
CA TYR A 546 5.18 29.88 23.96
C TYR A 546 6.65 29.84 23.55
N MET A 547 7.02 30.56 22.50
CA MET A 547 8.39 30.61 22.01
C MET A 547 9.33 31.33 22.99
N THR A 548 8.80 32.27 23.79
CA THR A 548 9.53 33.02 24.82
C THR A 548 9.61 32.31 26.17
N HIS A 549 8.58 31.54 26.55
CA HIS A 549 8.50 30.87 27.87
C HIS A 549 8.98 29.41 27.87
N SER A 550 9.54 28.91 26.77
CA SER A 550 10.15 27.59 26.71
C SER A 550 11.61 27.66 27.18
N ASN A 551 12.04 26.76 28.07
CA ASN A 551 13.44 26.62 28.50
C ASN A 551 14.33 26.12 27.35
N LEU A 552 14.68 27.03 26.44
CA LEU A 552 15.43 26.77 25.22
C LEU A 552 16.89 27.17 25.40
N SER A 553 17.79 26.23 25.14
CA SER A 553 19.24 26.47 25.19
C SER A 553 19.79 27.32 24.02
N ALA A 554 18.95 27.67 23.03
CA ALA A 554 19.21 28.69 22.02
C ALA A 554 17.91 29.11 21.29
N PRO A 555 17.81 30.35 20.75
CA PRO A 555 16.74 30.74 19.83
C PRO A 555 16.82 29.97 18.48
N PRO A 556 15.71 29.90 17.71
CA PRO A 556 15.67 29.18 16.43
C PRO A 556 16.55 29.84 15.37
N LYS A 557 17.43 29.06 14.74
CA LYS A 557 18.46 29.57 13.81
C LYS A 557 17.99 29.71 12.36
N ASP A 558 16.94 28.98 11.96
CA ASP A 558 16.33 29.07 10.63
C ASP A 558 14.82 28.73 10.69
N GLN A 559 14.13 28.81 9.54
CA GLN A 559 12.71 28.49 9.42
C GLN A 559 12.36 27.05 9.79
N ARG A 560 13.30 26.11 9.62
CA ARG A 560 13.13 24.69 9.93
C ARG A 560 13.24 24.45 11.43
N ASP A 561 14.15 25.13 12.12
CA ASP A 561 14.29 25.09 13.57
C ASP A 561 13.13 25.81 14.27
N PHE A 562 12.69 26.96 13.75
CA PHE A 562 11.44 27.60 14.18
C PHE A 562 10.23 26.66 14.04
N TYR A 563 10.09 26.00 12.88
CA TYR A 563 9.04 25.01 12.65
C TYR A 563 9.12 23.82 13.64
N LYS A 564 10.30 23.22 13.83
CA LYS A 564 10.49 22.09 14.77
C LYS A 564 10.04 22.49 16.17
N LEU A 565 10.48 23.65 16.64
CA LEU A 565 10.18 24.17 17.96
C LEU A 565 8.68 24.42 18.15
N LEU A 566 8.02 25.07 17.18
CA LEU A 566 6.58 25.29 17.22
C LEU A 566 5.78 23.97 17.26
N VAL A 567 6.27 22.91 16.60
CA VAL A 567 5.68 21.56 16.69
C VAL A 567 6.02 20.87 18.03
N GLN A 568 7.20 21.09 18.63
CA GLN A 568 7.54 20.59 19.97
C GLN A 568 6.61 21.20 21.04
N ILE A 569 6.35 22.50 20.96
CA ILE A 569 5.38 23.23 21.79
C ILE A 569 3.99 22.59 21.64
N ALA A 570 3.51 22.42 20.40
CA ALA A 570 2.21 21.81 20.13
C ALA A 570 2.12 20.35 20.65
N LEU A 571 3.21 19.57 20.51
CA LEU A 571 3.32 18.20 21.03
C LEU A 571 3.27 18.15 22.56
N GLY A 572 4.01 19.03 23.25
CA GLY A 572 3.99 19.12 24.70
C GLY A 572 2.61 19.46 25.26
N ARG A 573 1.90 20.42 24.64
CA ARG A 573 0.51 20.75 25.00
C ARG A 573 -0.45 19.59 24.70
N ALA A 574 -0.26 18.85 23.61
CA ALA A 574 -1.07 17.68 23.29
C ALA A 574 -0.86 16.52 24.27
N ILE A 575 0.38 16.27 24.72
CA ILE A 575 0.70 15.27 25.75
C ILE A 575 0.08 15.67 27.09
N GLY A 576 0.20 16.94 27.49
CA GLY A 576 -0.43 17.46 28.71
C GLY A 576 -1.96 17.26 28.71
N ALA A 577 -2.62 17.55 27.58
CA ALA A 577 -4.04 17.32 27.41
C ALA A 577 -4.42 15.82 27.41
N GLN A 578 -3.59 14.94 26.85
CA GLN A 578 -3.80 13.49 26.91
C GLN A 578 -3.68 12.97 28.35
N ASN A 579 -2.64 13.37 29.08
CA ASN A 579 -2.44 12.95 30.47
C ASN A 579 -3.60 13.40 31.36
N TYR A 580 -4.12 14.61 31.13
CA TYR A 580 -5.34 15.10 31.78
C TYR A 580 -6.56 14.25 31.38
N LEU A 581 -6.77 13.95 30.09
CA LEU A 581 -7.83 13.04 29.63
C LEU A 581 -7.77 11.62 30.24
N GLU A 582 -6.58 11.16 30.63
CA GLU A 582 -6.37 9.83 31.22
C GLU A 582 -6.62 9.79 32.73
N SER A 583 -6.40 10.87 33.48
CA SER A 583 -6.65 10.91 34.94
C SER A 583 -8.14 11.00 35.32
N LEU A 584 -9.01 11.38 34.38
CA LEU A 584 -10.43 11.70 34.64
C LEU A 584 -11.38 10.49 34.47
N GLY A 585 -10.84 9.27 34.42
CA GLY A 585 -11.53 8.06 33.94
C GLY A 585 -12.75 7.56 34.71
N GLY A 586 -13.19 8.27 35.77
CA GLY A 586 -14.40 7.99 36.54
C GLY A 586 -15.38 9.16 36.66
N LEU A 587 -15.16 10.30 35.97
CA LEU A 587 -15.94 11.53 36.20
C LEU A 587 -17.19 11.68 35.32
N CYS A 588 -17.17 11.24 34.06
CA CYS A 588 -18.34 11.29 33.19
C CYS A 588 -19.38 10.23 33.61
N ARG A 589 -20.63 10.65 33.86
CA ARG A 589 -21.60 9.84 34.61
C ARG A 589 -22.58 9.07 33.72
N ASN A 590 -22.98 9.65 32.58
CA ASN A 590 -23.91 9.01 31.64
C ASN A 590 -23.19 8.39 30.41
N GLU A 591 -23.90 7.53 29.67
CA GLU A 591 -23.33 6.82 28.52
C GLU A 591 -22.93 7.73 27.33
N PRO A 592 -23.70 8.78 26.96
CA PRO A 592 -23.27 9.76 25.94
C PRO A 592 -21.96 10.46 26.29
N GLU A 593 -21.82 11.00 27.50
CA GLU A 593 -20.58 11.63 27.98
C GLU A 593 -19.42 10.66 28.02
N ARG A 594 -19.64 9.45 28.54
CA ARG A 594 -18.63 8.40 28.61
C ARG A 594 -18.15 8.00 27.21
N THR A 595 -19.05 7.99 26.22
CA THR A 595 -18.72 7.72 24.81
C THR A 595 -17.91 8.87 24.20
N ALA A 596 -18.39 10.12 24.34
CA ALA A 596 -17.69 11.31 23.84
C ALA A 596 -16.30 11.48 24.46
N TRP A 597 -16.14 11.21 25.77
CA TRP A 597 -14.85 11.18 26.45
C TRP A 597 -13.94 10.06 25.94
N LEU A 598 -14.46 8.84 25.76
CA LEU A 598 -13.68 7.71 25.26
C LEU A 598 -13.10 7.99 23.86
N ASP A 599 -13.88 8.55 22.95
CA ASP A 599 -13.40 8.91 21.62
C ASP A 599 -12.55 10.18 21.63
N CYS A 600 -12.84 11.20 22.44
CA CYS A 600 -11.94 12.36 22.58
C CYS A 600 -10.56 11.95 23.10
N ARG A 601 -10.48 11.07 24.11
CA ARG A 601 -9.21 10.50 24.62
C ARG A 601 -8.43 9.77 23.53
N LYS A 602 -9.12 8.97 22.70
CA LYS A 602 -8.54 8.30 21.52
C LYS A 602 -8.02 9.31 20.48
N LEU A 603 -8.75 10.40 20.26
CA LEU A 603 -8.40 11.45 19.29
C LEU A 603 -7.22 12.31 19.73
N TYR A 604 -7.11 12.66 21.02
CA TYR A 604 -5.92 13.34 21.56
C TYR A 604 -4.67 12.47 21.49
N GLY A 605 -4.76 11.18 21.84
CA GLY A 605 -3.66 10.22 21.64
C GLY A 605 -3.24 10.09 20.16
N ASN A 606 -4.20 10.14 19.22
CA ASN A 606 -3.88 10.20 17.79
C ASN A 606 -3.18 11.52 17.40
N THR A 607 -3.58 12.66 17.97
CA THR A 607 -2.96 13.97 17.73
C THR A 607 -1.51 14.02 18.20
N VAL A 608 -1.20 13.47 19.38
CA VAL A 608 0.18 13.31 19.88
C VAL A 608 1.04 12.52 18.88
N VAL A 609 0.50 11.42 18.33
CA VAL A 609 1.21 10.62 17.29
C VAL A 609 1.46 11.42 16.01
N GLN A 610 0.48 12.19 15.51
CA GLN A 610 0.67 12.98 14.28
C GLN A 610 1.67 14.14 14.48
N LEU A 611 1.59 14.84 15.62
CA LEU A 611 2.52 15.91 15.97
C LEU A 611 3.95 15.40 16.08
N ASN A 612 4.17 14.28 16.79
CA ASN A 612 5.50 13.68 16.93
C ASN A 612 6.08 13.23 15.56
N ARG A 613 5.25 12.66 14.67
CA ARG A 613 5.67 12.36 13.27
C ARG A 613 6.16 13.62 12.53
N SER A 614 5.46 14.75 12.71
CA SER A 614 5.76 16.01 11.99
C SER A 614 7.05 16.72 12.44
N LEU A 615 7.71 16.29 13.52
CA LEU A 615 9.02 16.81 13.93
C LEU A 615 10.18 16.38 13.03
N VAL A 616 10.06 15.24 12.35
CA VAL A 616 11.15 14.68 11.56
C VAL A 616 11.15 15.32 10.17
N LEU A 617 11.97 16.35 9.98
CA LEU A 617 12.30 16.94 8.67
C LEU A 617 13.79 16.76 8.36
N SER A 618 14.09 16.22 7.19
CA SER A 618 15.44 15.84 6.75
C SER A 618 15.69 16.29 5.30
N THR A 619 16.95 16.62 4.99
CA THR A 619 17.39 17.11 3.67
C THR A 619 17.75 16.01 2.67
N SER A 620 17.98 14.77 3.12
CA SER A 620 18.53 13.68 2.30
C SER A 620 17.68 12.39 2.28
N GLY A 621 16.49 12.43 2.88
CA GLY A 621 15.55 11.30 2.95
C GLY A 621 14.35 11.61 3.84
N ARG A 622 13.18 11.02 3.54
CA ARG A 622 11.86 11.33 4.12
C ARG A 622 11.82 11.38 5.66
N PRO A 623 10.88 12.11 6.32
CA PRO A 623 9.68 12.80 5.76
C PRO A 623 9.93 14.10 5.01
N THR A 624 8.91 14.56 4.29
CA THR A 624 8.89 15.84 3.55
C THR A 624 7.95 16.86 4.20
N ALA A 625 8.07 18.14 3.83
CA ALA A 625 7.12 19.19 4.24
C ALA A 625 5.66 18.83 3.87
N PHE A 626 5.42 18.05 2.81
CA PHE A 626 4.05 17.65 2.48
C PHE A 626 3.50 16.55 3.41
N ASP A 627 4.36 15.66 3.91
CA ASP A 627 3.99 14.71 4.97
C ASP A 627 3.67 15.45 6.27
N ALA A 628 4.47 16.43 6.66
CA ALA A 628 4.19 17.32 7.79
C ALA A 628 2.84 18.05 7.64
N GLN A 629 2.57 18.67 6.49
CA GLN A 629 1.30 19.37 6.22
C GLN A 629 0.09 18.43 6.37
N THR A 630 0.26 17.16 5.97
CA THR A 630 -0.76 16.13 6.06
C THR A 630 -1.06 15.75 7.51
N TRP A 631 -0.02 15.38 8.27
CA TRP A 631 -0.16 14.95 9.66
C TRP A 631 -0.72 16.07 10.54
N LEU A 632 -0.26 17.31 10.33
CA LEU A 632 -0.82 18.49 10.99
C LEU A 632 -2.28 18.74 10.58
N SER A 633 -2.66 18.51 9.32
CA SER A 633 -4.04 18.68 8.86
C SER A 633 -4.99 17.71 9.57
N ALA A 634 -4.55 16.47 9.82
CA ALA A 634 -5.32 15.47 10.53
C ALA A 634 -5.25 15.59 12.05
N ALA A 635 -4.14 16.08 12.61
CA ALA A 635 -4.06 16.48 14.01
C ALA A 635 -5.14 17.53 14.31
N LEU A 636 -5.34 18.51 13.42
CA LEU A 636 -6.42 19.49 13.54
C LEU A 636 -7.81 18.83 13.44
N THR A 637 -8.02 17.93 12.46
CA THR A 637 -9.30 17.20 12.31
C THR A 637 -9.64 16.35 13.55
N ASN A 638 -8.65 15.69 14.18
CA ASN A 638 -8.86 14.93 15.41
C ASN A 638 -9.38 15.81 16.55
N ILE A 639 -8.77 16.98 16.78
CA ILE A 639 -9.21 17.91 17.84
C ILE A 639 -10.60 18.48 17.53
N GLN A 640 -10.87 18.84 16.27
CA GLN A 640 -12.19 19.28 15.83
C GLN A 640 -13.26 18.20 16.04
N THR A 641 -12.91 16.93 15.83
CA THR A 641 -13.84 15.80 16.01
C THR A 641 -14.10 15.48 17.48
N CYS A 642 -13.10 15.60 18.36
CA CYS A 642 -13.36 15.51 19.80
C CYS A 642 -14.45 16.53 20.20
N ARG A 643 -14.30 17.79 19.76
CA ARG A 643 -15.27 18.85 20.03
C ARG A 643 -16.65 18.56 19.42
N MET A 644 -16.71 18.09 18.17
CA MET A 644 -17.98 17.72 17.53
C MET A 644 -18.67 16.58 18.29
N GLY A 645 -17.98 15.48 18.63
CA GLY A 645 -18.58 14.33 19.31
C GLY A 645 -19.25 14.64 20.67
N PHE A 646 -18.78 15.65 21.42
CA PHE A 646 -19.51 16.13 22.61
C PHE A 646 -20.73 17.00 22.24
N THR A 647 -20.65 17.77 21.16
CA THR A 647 -21.75 18.61 20.65
C THR A 647 -22.88 17.74 20.07
N ASP A 648 -22.52 16.77 19.24
CA ASP A 648 -23.42 15.86 18.52
C ASP A 648 -24.17 14.92 19.48
N LEU A 649 -23.56 14.59 20.63
CA LEU A 649 -24.16 13.77 21.70
C LEU A 649 -24.78 14.61 22.83
N THR A 650 -24.82 15.95 22.72
CA THR A 650 -25.31 16.89 23.76
C THR A 650 -24.67 16.64 25.15
N ALA A 651 -23.40 16.22 25.17
CA ALA A 651 -22.75 15.62 26.34
C ALA A 651 -21.98 16.65 27.18
N SER A 652 -22.38 16.83 28.45
CA SER A 652 -21.91 17.90 29.33
C SER A 652 -20.95 17.42 30.43
N CYS A 653 -19.89 16.69 30.06
CA CYS A 653 -18.85 16.32 31.01
C CYS A 653 -17.84 17.46 31.18
N ASP A 654 -17.58 17.91 32.43
CA ASP A 654 -16.73 19.07 32.80
C ASP A 654 -15.30 19.06 32.21
N ILE A 655 -14.90 17.91 31.68
CA ILE A 655 -13.61 17.60 31.06
C ILE A 655 -13.30 18.48 29.83
N ILE A 656 -14.30 18.96 29.07
CA ILE A 656 -14.07 19.70 27.81
C ILE A 656 -13.37 21.04 28.05
N HIS A 657 -13.88 21.85 28.98
CA HIS A 657 -13.40 23.22 29.17
C HIS A 657 -11.91 23.30 29.58
N PRO A 658 -11.42 22.49 30.53
CA PRO A 658 -10.00 22.43 30.86
C PRO A 658 -9.13 21.90 29.71
N ILE A 659 -9.59 20.91 28.92
CA ILE A 659 -8.87 20.42 27.74
C ILE A 659 -8.66 21.54 26.70
N MET A 660 -9.67 22.36 26.48
CA MET A 660 -9.57 23.45 25.50
C MET A 660 -8.53 24.51 25.91
N ARG A 661 -8.20 24.65 27.21
CA ARG A 661 -7.10 25.51 27.70
C ARG A 661 -5.70 25.06 27.26
N TYR A 662 -5.55 23.85 26.71
CA TYR A 662 -4.28 23.43 26.10
C TYR A 662 -4.06 24.01 24.69
N GLU A 663 -5.08 24.62 24.07
CA GLU A 663 -5.03 25.40 22.82
C GLU A 663 -4.45 24.67 21.58
N VAL A 664 -4.39 23.33 21.64
CA VAL A 664 -3.72 22.46 20.68
C VAL A 664 -4.15 22.71 19.21
N SER A 665 -5.43 22.99 18.96
CA SER A 665 -5.93 23.30 17.60
C SER A 665 -5.42 24.62 17.02
N LYS A 666 -5.17 25.64 17.85
CA LYS A 666 -4.58 26.91 17.42
C LYS A 666 -3.10 26.71 17.08
N LEU A 667 -2.38 26.02 17.97
CA LEU A 667 -0.95 25.69 17.78
C LEU A 667 -0.72 24.87 16.50
N ILE A 668 -1.50 23.82 16.26
CA ILE A 668 -1.46 23.04 15.00
C ILE A 668 -1.76 23.94 13.78
N SER A 669 -2.68 24.89 13.90
CA SER A 669 -3.01 25.82 12.80
C SER A 669 -1.87 26.79 12.49
N ASN A 670 -1.03 27.13 13.47
CA ASN A 670 0.22 27.86 13.24
C ASN A 670 1.24 26.98 12.52
N CYS A 671 1.48 25.74 12.98
CA CYS A 671 2.34 24.78 12.29
C CYS A 671 1.93 24.57 10.81
N LEU A 672 0.62 24.49 10.54
CA LEU A 672 0.04 24.38 9.19
C LEU A 672 0.27 25.59 8.29
N ALA A 673 0.50 26.78 8.85
CA ALA A 673 0.86 27.96 8.07
C ALA A 673 2.37 27.99 7.79
N VAL A 674 3.19 27.85 8.83
CA VAL A 674 4.66 27.86 8.73
C VAL A 674 5.16 26.84 7.71
N ASN A 675 4.70 25.59 7.81
CA ASN A 675 5.10 24.52 6.91
C ASN A 675 4.56 24.69 5.47
N LYS A 676 3.48 25.45 5.28
CA LYS A 676 2.95 25.79 3.94
C LYS A 676 3.85 26.77 3.18
N TYR A 677 4.62 27.63 3.87
CA TYR A 677 5.65 28.44 3.21
C TYR A 677 6.80 27.58 2.69
N ALA A 678 7.23 26.56 3.44
CA ALA A 678 8.28 25.62 3.01
C ALA A 678 7.89 24.77 1.78
N LEU A 679 6.58 24.57 1.54
CA LEU A 679 6.05 23.96 0.31
C LEU A 679 6.10 24.87 -0.91
N ASN A 680 6.10 26.20 -0.72
CA ASN A 680 6.15 27.17 -1.81
C ASN A 680 7.59 27.51 -2.23
N ALA A 681 8.53 27.51 -1.27
CA ALA A 681 9.94 27.82 -1.53
C ALA A 681 10.68 26.74 -2.35
N ASN A 682 10.20 25.50 -2.33
CA ASN A 682 10.79 24.38 -3.07
C ASN A 682 9.94 24.02 -4.30
N ALA A 683 10.02 24.83 -5.36
CA ALA A 683 9.54 24.43 -6.68
C ALA A 683 10.25 23.13 -7.10
N PHE A 684 9.49 22.12 -7.52
CA PHE A 684 9.95 20.72 -7.46
C PHE A 684 11.15 20.45 -8.38
N THR A 685 12.32 20.19 -7.78
CA THR A 685 13.47 19.64 -8.49
C THR A 685 13.18 18.21 -8.95
N ASN A 686 13.34 17.96 -10.24
CA ASN A 686 12.98 16.69 -10.88
C ASN A 686 14.09 15.64 -10.73
N ASP A 687 14.34 15.17 -9.51
CA ASP A 687 15.19 13.99 -9.29
C ASP A 687 14.41 12.88 -8.58
N PHE A 688 14.15 11.80 -9.32
CA PHE A 688 13.33 10.67 -8.91
C PHE A 688 14.14 9.38 -9.02
N PRO A 689 14.53 8.75 -7.89
CA PRO A 689 15.20 7.46 -7.91
C PRO A 689 14.37 6.40 -8.63
N LYS A 690 14.78 6.01 -9.84
CA LYS A 690 14.08 5.05 -10.72
C LYS A 690 14.08 3.62 -10.14
N ARG A 691 13.27 3.38 -9.11
CA ARG A 691 12.91 2.04 -8.63
C ARG A 691 11.41 1.82 -8.69
N THR A 692 10.92 1.81 -9.93
CA THR A 692 9.78 0.97 -10.30
C THR A 692 10.00 -0.41 -9.71
N LEU A 693 9.07 -0.78 -8.87
CA LEU A 693 8.97 -2.06 -8.26
C LEU A 693 7.58 -2.63 -8.50
N SER A 694 7.52 -3.86 -8.10
CA SER A 694 6.52 -4.84 -8.42
C SER A 694 6.44 -5.59 -7.11
N LEU A 695 5.53 -5.26 -6.18
CA LEU A 695 5.30 -6.03 -4.93
C LEU A 695 3.83 -6.43 -4.44
N LEU A 696 2.74 -6.57 -5.25
CA LEU A 696 1.33 -7.02 -4.95
C LEU A 696 1.00 -8.51 -5.07
N THR A 697 1.02 -9.14 -6.26
CA THR A 697 0.69 -10.56 -6.41
C THR A 697 1.37 -11.33 -5.33
N GLN A 698 0.56 -11.79 -4.41
CA GLN A 698 0.71 -13.12 -3.90
C GLN A 698 1.80 -13.21 -2.83
N LYS A 699 1.34 -13.02 -1.61
CA LYS A 699 2.04 -12.55 -0.42
C LYS A 699 1.30 -13.46 0.69
N ARG A 700 1.86 -14.19 1.71
CA ARG A 700 1.18 -15.29 2.54
C ARG A 700 0.72 -15.14 4.03
N ALA A 701 -0.18 -16.04 4.43
CA ALA A 701 -0.95 -16.21 5.68
C ALA A 701 -0.24 -16.33 7.05
N ASN A 702 -0.85 -15.73 8.10
CA ASN A 702 -0.40 -15.87 9.49
C ASN A 702 -1.38 -15.45 10.63
N ILE A 703 -2.53 -14.86 10.31
CA ILE A 703 -3.79 -14.88 11.05
C ILE A 703 -4.91 -15.12 10.04
N VAL A 704 -5.77 -16.02 10.46
CA VAL A 704 -6.74 -16.88 9.80
C VAL A 704 -7.79 -17.07 10.90
N VAL A 705 -9.10 -17.01 10.66
CA VAL A 705 -10.12 -16.82 11.72
C VAL A 705 -11.32 -17.80 11.47
N ALA A 706 -12.52 -17.73 12.08
CA ALA A 706 -13.44 -18.90 12.15
C ALA A 706 -14.95 -18.64 12.47
N LYS A 707 -15.87 -19.13 11.62
CA LYS A 707 -16.95 -20.03 12.10
C LYS A 707 -16.60 -21.48 11.77
N ASP A 708 -17.45 -22.34 11.16
CA ASP A 708 -17.22 -23.81 10.99
C ASP A 708 -16.02 -24.39 11.78
N GLY A 709 -14.83 -24.53 11.20
CA GLY A 709 -13.53 -24.68 11.87
C GLY A 709 -12.51 -23.64 11.38
N SER A 710 -11.74 -23.97 10.36
CA SER A 710 -10.88 -23.04 9.59
C SER A 710 -9.70 -22.41 10.31
N GLY A 711 -9.91 -21.29 10.98
CA GLY A 711 -8.82 -20.46 11.48
C GLY A 711 -8.75 -20.29 12.98
N ARG A 712 -7.77 -19.46 13.33
CA ARG A 712 -7.14 -19.27 14.64
C ARG A 712 -7.96 -18.49 15.67
N PHE A 713 -9.01 -17.77 15.24
CA PHE A 713 -9.87 -16.89 16.06
C PHE A 713 -11.30 -17.02 15.55
N ARG A 714 -12.36 -16.63 16.27
CA ARG A 714 -13.77 -16.83 15.82
C ARG A 714 -14.59 -15.56 15.48
N THR A 715 -13.95 -14.39 15.51
CA THR A 715 -14.50 -13.09 15.07
C THR A 715 -13.39 -12.21 14.48
N ILE A 716 -13.74 -11.26 13.58
CA ILE A 716 -12.85 -10.20 13.12
C ILE A 716 -12.25 -9.51 14.33
N ARG A 717 -13.08 -9.10 15.30
CA ARG A 717 -12.68 -8.43 16.53
C ARG A 717 -11.71 -9.25 17.39
N ALA A 718 -11.95 -10.55 17.58
CA ALA A 718 -10.99 -11.41 18.30
C ALA A 718 -9.65 -11.50 17.58
N ALA A 719 -9.72 -11.52 16.25
CA ALA A 719 -8.55 -11.40 15.41
C ALA A 719 -7.87 -10.04 15.59
N VAL A 720 -8.60 -8.90 15.57
CA VAL A 720 -8.15 -7.51 15.82
C VAL A 720 -7.44 -7.33 17.16
N ASN A 721 -7.89 -8.08 18.17
CA ASN A 721 -7.26 -8.05 19.49
C ASN A 721 -6.00 -8.94 19.50
N ALA A 722 -6.06 -10.09 18.82
CA ALA A 722 -4.88 -10.82 18.36
C ALA A 722 -4.20 -10.17 17.14
N ALA A 723 -4.44 -8.88 16.95
CA ALA A 723 -3.84 -7.99 15.99
C ALA A 723 -3.06 -6.86 16.69
N THR A 724 -3.09 -6.82 18.03
CA THR A 724 -2.42 -5.80 18.87
C THR A 724 -1.30 -6.33 19.79
N ARG A 725 -1.33 -7.62 20.20
CA ARG A 725 -0.38 -8.34 21.08
C ARG A 725 1.02 -8.78 20.53
N ARG A 726 1.21 -9.87 19.71
CA ARG A 726 2.59 -10.40 19.34
C ARG A 726 3.53 -9.31 18.85
N ARG A 727 2.93 -8.38 18.14
CA ARG A 727 3.57 -7.38 17.34
C ARG A 727 3.66 -6.04 18.22
N LEU A 728 3.03 -5.95 19.41
CA LEU A 728 3.48 -5.03 20.50
C LEU A 728 4.82 -5.52 21.09
N LYS A 729 5.22 -6.78 20.85
CA LYS A 729 6.47 -7.39 21.37
C LYS A 729 7.75 -6.96 20.61
N GLY A 730 7.95 -5.66 20.38
CA GLY A 730 9.24 -4.99 20.09
C GLY A 730 9.84 -5.18 18.69
N ILE A 731 9.73 -6.39 18.17
CA ILE A 731 9.22 -6.61 16.82
C ILE A 731 8.15 -5.50 16.55
N LYS A 732 8.39 -4.47 15.68
CA LYS A 732 7.48 -3.31 15.23
C LYS A 732 6.54 -3.18 13.89
N HIS A 733 6.63 -3.82 12.66
CA HIS A 733 6.12 -3.61 11.22
C HIS A 733 4.68 -3.95 10.70
N ARG A 734 4.34 -3.55 9.44
CA ARG A 734 3.09 -3.81 8.64
C ARG A 734 2.78 -5.32 8.56
N ILE A 735 1.53 -5.88 8.59
CA ILE A 735 1.25 -7.36 8.79
C ILE A 735 -0.29 -7.79 8.90
N VAL A 736 -0.90 -8.93 8.36
CA VAL A 736 -2.41 -9.33 8.23
C VAL A 736 -3.26 -10.27 9.20
N ILE A 737 -4.58 -10.56 8.86
CA ILE A 737 -5.70 -11.51 9.25
C ILE A 737 -6.61 -11.95 8.01
N TYR A 738 -7.37 -13.11 7.92
CA TYR A 738 -8.10 -13.82 6.75
C TYR A 738 -9.53 -14.50 7.23
N VAL A 739 -10.81 -14.78 6.69
CA VAL A 739 -11.86 -14.53 5.53
C VAL A 739 -12.50 -15.62 4.56
N LYS A 740 -12.83 -16.90 4.88
CA LYS A 740 -13.72 -17.81 4.10
C LYS A 740 -15.22 -17.51 4.16
N ALA A 741 -16.17 -18.40 3.73
CA ALA A 741 -17.61 -18.14 3.42
C ALA A 741 -18.84 -18.19 4.44
N GLY A 742 -19.78 -17.17 4.50
CA GLY A 742 -20.95 -16.93 5.44
C GLY A 742 -21.37 -15.42 5.66
N VAL A 743 -21.59 -14.86 6.91
CA VAL A 743 -21.97 -13.40 7.21
C VAL A 743 -21.62 -12.79 8.61
N TYR A 744 -21.25 -11.50 8.84
CA TYR A 744 -20.66 -11.00 10.15
C TYR A 744 -21.40 -9.92 10.96
N THR A 745 -22.15 -10.27 11.99
CA THR A 745 -22.74 -9.23 12.85
C THR A 745 -21.73 -8.77 13.93
N GLU A 746 -20.74 -7.93 13.58
CA GLU A 746 -19.79 -7.35 14.55
C GLU A 746 -19.16 -6.00 14.10
N THR A 747 -19.14 -5.00 15.00
CA THR A 747 -18.37 -3.74 14.83
C THR A 747 -16.89 -3.95 15.13
N ILE A 748 -15.97 -3.31 14.38
CA ILE A 748 -14.52 -3.42 14.58
C ILE A 748 -13.82 -2.08 14.44
N ASN A 749 -13.00 -1.79 15.45
CA ASN A 749 -12.26 -0.55 15.66
C ASN A 749 -10.74 -0.84 15.59
N VAL A 750 -9.98 0.08 15.01
CA VAL A 750 -8.51 0.05 14.94
C VAL A 750 -7.90 1.15 15.80
N LYS A 751 -6.73 0.83 16.36
CA LYS A 751 -5.92 1.77 17.12
C LYS A 751 -4.80 2.35 16.24
N SER A 752 -4.30 3.53 16.55
CA SER A 752 -3.17 4.16 15.83
C SER A 752 -1.82 3.53 16.17
N SER A 753 -1.61 3.06 17.40
CA SER A 753 -0.45 2.23 17.83
C SER A 753 -0.23 0.96 17.00
N LEU A 754 -1.23 0.65 16.20
CA LEU A 754 -1.36 -0.54 15.41
C LEU A 754 -0.75 -0.32 13.99
N TYR A 755 -0.44 0.94 13.60
CA TYR A 755 -0.02 1.58 12.32
C TYR A 755 0.49 0.76 11.07
N ASP A 756 0.33 1.38 9.89
CA ASP A 756 0.64 0.97 8.49
C ASP A 756 0.24 -0.52 8.23
N LEU A 757 -0.92 -0.97 8.76
CA LEU A 757 -1.16 -2.31 9.33
C LEU A 757 -1.28 -3.62 8.41
N THR A 758 -2.33 -4.53 8.46
CA THR A 758 -3.14 -5.55 7.60
C THR A 758 -4.38 -6.49 8.08
N LEU A 759 -5.50 -6.66 7.32
CA LEU A 759 -6.65 -7.67 7.54
C LEU A 759 -7.41 -8.05 6.22
N THR A 760 -6.74 -8.28 5.07
CA THR A 760 -7.15 -8.21 3.61
C THR A 760 -8.53 -8.67 3.06
N GLY A 761 -8.90 -9.38 1.97
CA GLY A 761 -10.31 -9.84 1.65
C GLY A 761 -10.60 -11.25 1.10
N ASP A 762 -11.88 -11.60 1.03
CA ASP A 762 -12.50 -12.45 -0.01
C ASP A 762 -12.44 -11.72 -1.35
N GLY A 763 -12.69 -10.42 -1.21
CA GLY A 763 -11.63 -9.47 -1.50
C GLY A 763 -12.05 -8.03 -1.17
N ILE A 764 -11.55 -7.09 -0.29
CA ILE A 764 -10.59 -6.68 0.81
C ILE A 764 -10.95 -5.26 1.57
N GLY A 765 -10.19 -4.52 2.43
CA GLY A 765 -10.58 -3.18 3.07
C GLY A 765 -11.40 -2.92 4.40
N VAL A 766 -10.97 -1.90 5.19
CA VAL A 766 -10.63 -1.64 6.66
C VAL A 766 -11.57 -1.25 7.84
N PHE A 767 -11.53 -0.19 8.73
CA PHE A 767 -10.86 1.14 9.11
C PHE A 767 -9.44 1.19 9.77
N GLY A 768 -8.56 2.20 9.54
CA GLY A 768 -7.29 2.39 10.32
C GLY A 768 -6.29 3.54 9.94
N ASP A 769 -4.96 3.27 9.76
CA ASP A 769 -3.86 4.27 9.46
C ASP A 769 -2.62 3.69 8.68
N GLY A 770 -2.18 4.29 7.55
CA GLY A 770 -0.98 3.95 6.74
C GLY A 770 -1.13 2.99 5.53
N PHE A 771 -2.10 3.20 4.65
CA PHE A 771 -3.14 2.19 4.52
C PHE A 771 -3.43 1.68 3.10
N ILE A 772 -3.48 0.37 2.80
CA ILE A 772 -4.06 -0.13 1.53
C ILE A 772 -4.96 -1.36 1.68
N ALA A 773 -6.16 -1.30 1.06
CA ALA A 773 -7.44 -2.04 1.14
C ALA A 773 -7.93 -2.49 -0.25
N SER A 774 -8.94 -3.38 -0.39
CA SER A 774 -9.46 -3.85 -1.70
C SER A 774 -10.92 -4.51 -1.83
N GLY A 775 -11.94 -4.33 -0.95
CA GLY A 775 -13.33 -4.94 -0.94
C GLY A 775 -14.09 -5.75 0.23
N ILE A 776 -14.93 -5.12 1.04
CA ILE A 776 -16.00 -5.78 1.82
C ILE A 776 -17.01 -4.75 2.19
N THR A 777 -18.28 -5.00 1.94
CA THR A 777 -19.20 -3.87 2.01
C THR A 777 -19.49 -3.54 3.42
N PHE A 778 -18.88 -2.44 3.83
CA PHE A 778 -19.50 -1.62 4.82
C PHE A 778 -20.80 -1.22 4.20
N ARG A 779 -21.84 -1.98 4.56
CA ARG A 779 -23.22 -1.54 4.52
C ARG A 779 -23.72 -1.58 5.94
N ASN A 780 -24.05 -0.41 6.45
CA ASN A 780 -24.88 -0.37 7.63
C ASN A 780 -26.26 -0.96 7.29
N THR A 781 -26.76 -1.89 8.12
CA THR A 781 -28.10 -2.50 7.98
C THR A 781 -29.23 -1.49 8.13
N PHE A 782 -28.99 -0.36 8.82
CA PHE A 782 -30.01 0.49 9.44
C PHE A 782 -31.21 0.83 8.55
N GLY A 783 -30.96 1.23 7.30
CA GLY A 783 -31.99 1.78 6.40
C GLY A 783 -31.78 3.27 6.14
N PRO A 784 -32.68 3.92 5.39
CA PRO A 784 -32.72 5.37 5.24
C PRO A 784 -33.31 6.05 6.49
N GLY A 785 -33.09 7.36 6.65
CA GLY A 785 -33.70 8.16 7.73
C GLY A 785 -32.90 8.32 9.03
N SER A 786 -31.62 7.95 9.07
CA SER A 786 -30.67 8.32 10.14
C SER A 786 -29.22 8.14 9.67
N GLN A 787 -28.26 8.80 10.33
CA GLN A 787 -26.82 8.65 10.07
C GLN A 787 -26.37 7.19 10.25
N ALA A 788 -26.25 6.48 9.14
CA ALA A 788 -25.99 5.05 9.10
C ALA A 788 -24.57 4.79 8.59
N VAL A 789 -23.58 5.41 9.25
CA VAL A 789 -22.16 5.24 8.93
C VAL A 789 -21.85 3.76 8.90
N ALA A 790 -21.59 3.25 7.69
CA ALA A 790 -21.06 1.92 7.56
C ALA A 790 -19.58 1.89 7.98
N LEU A 791 -18.94 3.08 8.00
CA LEU A 791 -17.60 3.21 7.48
C LEU A 791 -16.88 4.54 7.79
N LEU A 792 -15.66 4.51 8.37
CA LEU A 792 -14.92 5.74 8.71
C LEU A 792 -13.40 5.66 8.49
N SER A 793 -12.80 6.70 7.90
CA SER A 793 -11.43 6.67 7.35
C SER A 793 -10.50 7.77 7.87
N GLY A 794 -9.75 7.53 8.95
CA GLY A 794 -8.84 8.50 9.57
C GLY A 794 -7.35 8.26 9.36
N SER A 795 -6.98 7.86 8.16
CA SER A 795 -5.71 7.22 7.87
C SER A 795 -4.82 8.02 6.93
N ASP A 796 -3.57 8.26 7.30
CA ASP A 796 -2.62 8.69 6.29
C ASP A 796 -2.34 7.59 5.28
N ARG A 797 -2.00 8.01 4.06
CA ARG A 797 -1.59 7.15 2.96
C ARG A 797 -2.53 5.98 2.68
N SER A 798 -3.83 6.23 2.75
CA SER A 798 -4.90 5.25 2.59
C SER A 798 -5.26 4.93 1.14
N ILE A 799 -5.45 3.67 0.75
CA ILE A 799 -5.88 3.23 -0.58
C ILE A 799 -6.90 2.13 -0.45
N PHE A 800 -7.90 2.19 -1.31
CA PHE A 800 -9.03 1.30 -1.43
C PHE A 800 -8.66 0.29 -2.55
N TYR A 801 -9.52 -0.59 -3.11
CA TYR A 801 -9.24 -1.35 -4.37
C TYR A 801 -10.30 -2.42 -4.72
N ARG A 802 -11.33 -2.09 -5.48
CA ARG A 802 -12.07 -2.93 -6.44
C ARG A 802 -13.23 -3.79 -5.85
N CYS A 803 -14.53 -3.40 -5.94
CA CYS A 803 -15.65 -3.97 -5.17
C CYS A 803 -17.18 -3.48 -5.22
N SER A 804 -17.66 -2.40 -4.50
CA SER A 804 -19.05 -1.84 -4.14
C SER A 804 -19.50 -1.30 -2.68
N ILE A 805 -19.14 -0.10 -2.13
CA ILE A 805 -19.53 0.39 -0.73
C ILE A 805 -21.08 0.48 -0.71
N GLU A 806 -21.82 0.21 0.37
CA GLU A 806 -23.22 0.70 0.44
C GLU A 806 -23.63 1.32 1.79
N GLY A 807 -24.76 1.99 1.79
CA GLY A 807 -25.53 2.31 2.99
C GLY A 807 -26.83 2.95 2.56
N TYR A 808 -27.20 4.01 3.28
CA TYR A 808 -28.17 4.99 2.83
C TYR A 808 -27.58 6.37 3.13
N GLN A 809 -27.92 6.97 4.28
CA GLN A 809 -27.31 8.21 4.74
C GLN A 809 -25.94 7.94 5.38
N ASP A 810 -24.99 8.88 5.20
CA ASP A 810 -23.65 8.89 5.80
C ASP A 810 -22.85 7.61 5.52
N THR A 811 -23.17 6.91 4.42
CA THR A 811 -22.61 5.60 4.05
C THR A 811 -21.11 5.49 4.30
N LEU A 812 -20.34 6.49 3.84
CA LEU A 812 -18.88 6.49 3.83
C LEU A 812 -18.33 7.81 4.38
N CYS A 813 -17.57 7.71 5.48
CA CYS A 813 -16.85 8.83 6.05
C CYS A 813 -15.37 8.88 5.62
N VAL A 814 -15.05 9.76 4.66
CA VAL A 814 -13.70 10.21 4.29
C VAL A 814 -13.10 11.14 5.35
N TYR A 815 -12.93 10.61 6.55
CA TYR A 815 -12.73 11.41 7.75
C TYR A 815 -11.46 12.31 7.73
N SER A 816 -10.26 11.79 7.52
CA SER A 816 -9.02 12.61 7.55
C SER A 816 -7.83 12.02 6.77
N GLN A 817 -6.75 12.83 6.61
CA GLN A 817 -5.48 12.48 5.95
C GLN A 817 -5.62 12.10 4.45
N ARG A 818 -4.59 11.52 3.82
CA ARG A 818 -4.53 11.26 2.36
C ARG A 818 -5.08 9.89 1.97
N GLN A 819 -5.99 9.81 1.00
CA GLN A 819 -6.73 8.60 0.60
C GLN A 819 -6.89 8.41 -0.92
N PHE A 820 -7.00 7.17 -1.42
CA PHE A 820 -7.15 6.83 -2.85
C PHE A 820 -8.01 5.59 -3.11
N TYR A 821 -9.17 5.80 -3.70
CA TYR A 821 -10.07 4.84 -4.27
C TYR A 821 -10.15 5.03 -5.77
N ARG A 822 -10.84 4.09 -6.42
CA ARG A 822 -11.09 4.03 -7.86
C ARG A 822 -12.22 3.03 -8.21
N GLU A 823 -12.70 2.70 -9.42
CA GLU A 823 -13.86 1.80 -9.77
C GLU A 823 -15.19 1.82 -8.93
N CYS A 824 -15.27 2.59 -7.84
CA CYS A 824 -16.20 2.55 -6.73
C CYS A 824 -17.71 2.61 -7.04
N ASP A 825 -18.35 1.46 -7.20
CA ASP A 825 -19.76 1.09 -6.96
C ASP A 825 -20.27 1.55 -5.56
N ILE A 826 -20.18 2.84 -5.19
CA ILE A 826 -20.61 3.38 -3.88
C ILE A 826 -22.11 3.64 -3.89
N TYR A 827 -22.87 2.96 -3.05
CA TYR A 827 -24.31 3.14 -2.91
C TYR A 827 -24.66 4.00 -1.70
N GLY A 828 -25.50 5.00 -1.89
CA GLY A 828 -26.11 5.70 -0.77
C GLY A 828 -27.19 6.66 -1.19
N THR A 829 -27.54 7.53 -0.25
CA THR A 829 -28.61 8.52 -0.39
C THR A 829 -28.15 9.90 0.04
N ILE A 830 -28.18 10.24 1.32
CA ILE A 830 -27.77 11.55 1.85
C ILE A 830 -26.29 11.51 2.27
N ASP A 831 -25.53 12.54 1.90
CA ASP A 831 -24.14 12.80 2.29
C ASP A 831 -23.23 11.56 2.24
N PHE A 832 -23.47 10.71 1.25
CA PHE A 832 -23.01 9.32 1.34
C PHE A 832 -21.51 9.14 1.12
N ILE A 833 -20.78 10.23 0.83
CA ILE A 833 -19.32 10.36 0.80
C ILE A 833 -18.93 11.68 1.53
N PHE A 834 -18.74 11.65 2.85
CA PHE A 834 -18.56 12.86 3.68
C PHE A 834 -17.27 12.87 4.51
N GLY A 835 -16.69 14.04 4.82
CA GLY A 835 -15.49 14.12 5.67
C GLY A 835 -14.38 15.06 5.20
N ASN A 836 -13.29 15.14 5.96
CA ASN A 836 -12.17 16.08 5.76
C ASN A 836 -10.83 15.41 5.41
N ALA A 837 -10.87 14.34 4.61
CA ALA A 837 -9.69 13.78 4.01
C ALA A 837 -9.23 14.52 2.75
N ALA A 838 -8.00 14.26 2.32
CA ALA A 838 -7.51 14.52 0.98
C ALA A 838 -7.70 13.23 0.17
N VAL A 839 -8.76 13.09 -0.61
CA VAL A 839 -9.25 11.76 -1.06
C VAL A 839 -9.66 11.71 -2.51
N VAL A 840 -9.07 10.82 -3.31
CA VAL A 840 -9.47 10.55 -4.72
C VAL A 840 -10.27 9.25 -4.85
N ILE A 841 -11.25 9.17 -5.76
CA ILE A 841 -12.17 8.04 -5.97
C ILE A 841 -12.32 7.73 -7.49
N GLN A 842 -11.26 7.23 -8.16
CA GLN A 842 -11.04 7.19 -9.63
C GLN A 842 -11.67 6.05 -10.57
N LYS A 843 -12.19 6.18 -11.80
CA LYS A 843 -12.88 5.09 -12.58
C LYS A 843 -14.21 4.58 -11.99
N SER A 844 -14.80 5.29 -11.03
CA SER A 844 -15.83 4.72 -10.15
C SER A 844 -17.23 4.44 -10.70
N ASN A 845 -18.09 3.77 -9.95
CA ASN A 845 -19.50 3.51 -10.27
C ASN A 845 -20.38 4.14 -9.17
N ILE A 846 -20.38 5.45 -9.01
CA ILE A 846 -21.14 6.09 -7.91
C ILE A 846 -22.64 5.85 -8.12
N ILE A 847 -23.33 5.21 -7.16
CA ILE A 847 -24.68 4.68 -7.31
C ILE A 847 -25.65 5.32 -6.31
N LEU A 848 -26.71 5.91 -6.84
CA LEU A 848 -27.71 6.58 -6.04
C LEU A 848 -28.89 5.63 -5.81
N ARG A 849 -29.30 5.46 -4.55
CA ARG A 849 -30.43 4.61 -4.15
C ARG A 849 -31.71 5.43 -3.91
N ASN A 850 -32.84 4.75 -3.71
CA ASN A 850 -34.07 5.39 -3.24
C ASN A 850 -33.93 5.80 -1.76
N PRO A 851 -34.07 7.09 -1.41
CA PRO A 851 -34.03 7.56 -0.02
C PRO A 851 -35.40 7.42 0.65
N ARG A 852 -35.53 7.88 1.91
CA ARG A 852 -36.85 7.95 2.57
C ARG A 852 -37.80 8.85 1.77
N LEU A 853 -39.10 8.69 1.97
CA LEU A 853 -40.08 9.65 1.45
C LEU A 853 -39.77 11.05 2.01
N GLY A 854 -39.81 12.07 1.14
CA GLY A 854 -39.41 13.45 1.46
C GLY A 854 -37.90 13.74 1.37
N GLU A 855 -37.04 12.73 1.41
CA GLU A 855 -35.58 12.91 1.27
C GLU A 855 -35.15 13.00 -0.22
N CYS A 856 -34.00 13.66 -0.41
CA CYS A 856 -33.23 13.74 -1.66
C CYS A 856 -31.91 12.97 -1.52
N ASN A 857 -31.19 12.78 -2.64
CA ASN A 857 -29.85 12.20 -2.63
C ASN A 857 -28.77 13.29 -2.74
N VAL A 858 -27.67 13.14 -2.02
CA VAL A 858 -26.48 14.01 -2.06
C VAL A 858 -25.23 13.13 -2.00
N ILE A 859 -24.42 13.15 -3.07
CA ILE A 859 -23.27 12.25 -3.17
C ILE A 859 -22.16 12.62 -2.19
N THR A 860 -21.80 13.91 -2.06
CA THR A 860 -20.67 14.33 -1.21
C THR A 860 -21.01 15.39 -0.17
N ALA A 861 -20.37 15.33 0.99
CA ALA A 861 -20.43 16.38 2.01
C ALA A 861 -19.05 16.66 2.63
N GLN A 862 -18.27 17.55 1.99
CA GLN A 862 -16.86 17.72 2.31
C GLN A 862 -16.61 18.69 3.48
N GLY A 863 -15.81 18.24 4.44
CA GLY A 863 -15.65 18.84 5.76
C GLY A 863 -14.41 19.70 5.98
N ARG A 864 -13.83 20.37 4.97
CA ARG A 864 -12.63 21.20 5.18
C ARG A 864 -12.94 22.48 5.97
N THR A 865 -12.29 22.60 7.13
CA THR A 865 -12.50 23.67 8.12
C THR A 865 -11.45 24.78 8.05
N ASN A 866 -10.26 24.54 7.47
CA ASN A 866 -9.18 25.53 7.38
C ASN A 866 -8.55 25.57 5.98
N ARG A 867 -8.40 26.77 5.38
CA ARG A 867 -7.84 27.00 4.04
C ARG A 867 -6.40 26.49 3.84
N ASN A 868 -5.67 26.22 4.93
CA ASN A 868 -4.32 25.66 4.92
C ASN A 868 -4.28 24.12 5.00
N GLN A 869 -5.41 23.45 5.25
CA GLN A 869 -5.49 21.99 5.11
C GLN A 869 -5.38 21.59 3.63
N ASN A 870 -4.61 20.52 3.38
CA ASN A 870 -4.37 19.94 2.05
C ASN A 870 -5.49 18.96 1.61
N THR A 871 -6.74 19.19 2.05
CA THR A 871 -7.85 18.21 2.00
C THR A 871 -8.97 18.59 1.01
N GLY A 872 -9.81 17.63 0.64
CA GLY A 872 -10.85 17.73 -0.40
C GLY A 872 -11.27 16.34 -0.91
N ILE A 873 -12.45 16.23 -1.49
CA ILE A 873 -12.92 15.04 -2.21
C ILE A 873 -12.60 15.17 -3.69
N VAL A 874 -12.30 14.04 -4.30
CA VAL A 874 -12.27 13.80 -5.74
C VAL A 874 -13.06 12.54 -5.98
N ILE A 875 -14.11 12.62 -6.77
CA ILE A 875 -14.55 11.50 -7.57
C ILE A 875 -13.72 11.59 -8.85
N GLN A 876 -13.08 10.52 -9.35
CA GLN A 876 -12.23 10.52 -10.58
C GLN A 876 -12.61 9.38 -11.55
N PHE A 877 -12.15 9.34 -12.79
CA PHE A 877 -12.57 8.46 -13.91
C PHE A 877 -14.03 7.86 -14.04
N CYS A 878 -15.07 8.28 -13.28
CA CYS A 878 -16.27 7.48 -12.96
C CYS A 878 -17.38 7.39 -14.01
N SER A 879 -18.25 6.40 -13.81
CA SER A 879 -19.68 6.39 -14.06
C SER A 879 -20.46 6.78 -12.79
N ILE A 880 -21.51 7.59 -12.91
CA ILE A 880 -22.46 7.97 -11.86
C ILE A 880 -23.86 7.58 -12.34
N ARG A 881 -24.57 6.76 -11.57
CA ARG A 881 -25.76 6.03 -12.05
C ARG A 881 -26.83 5.82 -10.99
N ALA A 882 -28.07 5.62 -11.43
CA ALA A 882 -29.17 5.24 -10.55
C ALA A 882 -29.17 3.71 -10.28
N ALA A 883 -29.45 3.33 -9.04
CA ALA A 883 -29.76 1.95 -8.67
C ALA A 883 -31.14 1.53 -9.22
N PRO A 884 -31.42 0.21 -9.35
CA PRO A 884 -32.75 -0.27 -9.74
C PRO A 884 -33.87 0.23 -8.81
N ASP A 885 -33.62 0.32 -7.50
CA ASP A 885 -34.61 0.81 -6.52
C ASP A 885 -34.93 2.30 -6.67
N LEU A 886 -33.99 3.10 -7.18
CA LEU A 886 -34.18 4.51 -7.51
C LEU A 886 -34.89 4.69 -8.87
N ARG A 887 -34.58 3.85 -9.87
CA ARG A 887 -35.25 3.89 -11.18
C ARG A 887 -36.71 3.39 -11.12
N ALA A 888 -37.01 2.49 -10.19
CA ALA A 888 -38.36 1.99 -9.93
C ALA A 888 -39.16 2.86 -8.94
N ALA A 889 -38.66 4.04 -8.55
CA ALA A 889 -39.39 4.95 -7.68
C ALA A 889 -40.50 5.66 -8.45
N GLU A 890 -41.75 5.52 -7.99
CA GLU A 890 -42.94 6.19 -8.54
C GLU A 890 -42.87 7.73 -8.45
N ARG A 891 -41.95 8.27 -7.62
CA ARG A 891 -41.66 9.70 -7.45
C ARG A 891 -40.33 10.08 -8.08
N LYS A 892 -40.24 11.29 -8.64
CA LYS A 892 -38.97 11.90 -9.02
C LYS A 892 -38.17 12.28 -7.76
N VAL A 893 -37.03 11.61 -7.54
CA VAL A 893 -36.10 11.91 -6.44
C VAL A 893 -35.04 12.89 -6.92
N GLN A 894 -34.95 14.07 -6.30
CA GLN A 894 -33.85 15.02 -6.53
C GLN A 894 -32.52 14.42 -6.07
N SER A 895 -31.46 14.62 -6.87
CA SER A 895 -30.13 14.05 -6.60
C SER A 895 -29.02 15.03 -6.96
N TYR A 896 -28.05 15.22 -6.05
CA TYR A 896 -27.01 16.25 -6.14
C TYR A 896 -25.59 15.69 -6.00
N LEU A 897 -24.63 16.35 -6.66
CA LEU A 897 -23.19 16.07 -6.61
C LEU A 897 -22.56 16.34 -5.22
N GLY A 898 -23.12 17.27 -4.44
CA GLY A 898 -22.70 17.48 -3.06
C GLY A 898 -23.24 18.74 -2.39
N ARG A 899 -22.92 18.88 -1.09
CA ARG A 899 -23.20 20.07 -0.26
C ARG A 899 -22.07 20.42 0.73
N PRO A 900 -21.83 21.71 1.05
CA PRO A 900 -20.66 22.14 1.82
C PRO A 900 -20.84 21.98 3.34
N TRP A 901 -20.47 20.82 3.88
CA TRP A 901 -20.54 20.55 5.33
C TRP A 901 -19.69 21.52 6.17
N GLN A 902 -18.58 22.03 5.63
CA GLN A 902 -17.70 22.97 6.34
C GLN A 902 -17.25 24.13 5.43
N LEU A 903 -16.84 25.24 6.06
CA LEU A 903 -16.65 26.56 5.42
C LEU A 903 -15.76 26.56 4.17
N TYR A 904 -14.73 25.71 4.10
CA TYR A 904 -13.80 25.63 2.97
C TYR A 904 -13.96 24.34 2.16
N ALA A 905 -15.15 23.73 2.16
CA ALA A 905 -15.49 22.48 1.47
C ALA A 905 -14.90 22.41 0.05
N ARG A 906 -14.37 21.25 -0.35
CA ARG A 906 -13.74 21.09 -1.67
C ARG A 906 -14.06 19.73 -2.27
N THR A 907 -14.75 19.71 -3.42
CA THR A 907 -15.17 18.50 -4.16
C THR A 907 -15.27 18.83 -5.64
N VAL A 908 -14.73 18.03 -6.55
CA VAL A 908 -14.96 18.18 -7.99
C VAL A 908 -15.20 16.83 -8.66
N TYR A 909 -15.85 16.94 -9.81
CA TYR A 909 -16.17 15.94 -10.81
C TYR A 909 -15.60 16.44 -12.14
N LEU A 910 -15.18 15.61 -13.09
CA LEU A 910 -14.85 16.02 -14.47
C LEU A 910 -14.70 14.82 -15.42
N GLU A 911 -14.80 14.92 -16.74
CA GLU A 911 -14.73 13.80 -17.72
C GLU A 911 -15.62 12.54 -17.44
N ASN A 912 -16.38 12.43 -16.32
CA ASN A 912 -17.19 11.28 -15.88
C ASN A 912 -18.18 10.84 -16.96
N TYR A 913 -18.74 9.63 -16.86
CA TYR A 913 -20.11 9.39 -17.29
C TYR A 913 -21.09 9.74 -16.16
N ILE A 914 -22.11 10.55 -16.43
CA ILE A 914 -23.15 10.94 -15.47
C ILE A 914 -24.52 10.66 -16.08
N GLU A 915 -25.24 9.68 -15.53
CA GLU A 915 -26.63 9.39 -15.89
C GLU A 915 -27.55 10.60 -15.62
N GLY A 916 -28.70 10.69 -16.30
CA GLY A 916 -29.69 11.75 -16.13
C GLY A 916 -30.44 11.78 -14.79
N VAL A 917 -29.85 11.23 -13.74
CA VAL A 917 -30.36 11.21 -12.35
C VAL A 917 -30.02 12.49 -11.59
N ILE A 918 -28.93 13.17 -11.95
CA ILE A 918 -28.45 14.39 -11.27
C ILE A 918 -29.30 15.60 -11.68
N ASP A 919 -29.70 16.40 -10.69
CA ASP A 919 -30.45 17.64 -10.88
C ASP A 919 -29.64 18.66 -11.71
N PRO A 920 -30.27 19.45 -12.61
CA PRO A 920 -29.55 20.41 -13.45
C PRO A 920 -28.70 21.43 -12.68
N THR A 921 -29.10 21.81 -11.46
CA THR A 921 -28.32 22.71 -10.58
C THR A 921 -27.00 22.09 -10.09
N GLY A 922 -26.91 20.76 -10.06
CA GLY A 922 -25.75 19.96 -9.69
C GLY A 922 -25.46 19.91 -8.19
N TRP A 923 -25.59 21.02 -7.46
CA TRP A 923 -25.08 21.15 -6.09
C TRP A 923 -26.11 21.77 -5.15
N LEU A 924 -26.15 21.32 -3.89
CA LEU A 924 -27.12 21.73 -2.88
C LEU A 924 -26.46 22.56 -1.77
N PRO A 925 -27.07 23.64 -1.25
CA PRO A 925 -26.57 24.32 -0.06
C PRO A 925 -26.58 23.40 1.17
N PHE A 926 -25.73 23.66 2.16
CA PHE A 926 -25.80 22.97 3.45
C PHE A 926 -26.75 23.71 4.41
N VAL A 927 -26.44 24.97 4.73
CA VAL A 927 -27.34 25.89 5.46
C VAL A 927 -27.16 27.31 4.89
N GLY A 928 -28.24 27.89 4.35
CA GLY A 928 -28.22 29.27 3.83
C GLY A 928 -27.08 29.53 2.83
N ARG A 929 -26.28 30.60 3.09
CA ARG A 929 -25.06 30.92 2.34
C ARG A 929 -23.76 30.35 2.93
N PHE A 930 -23.82 29.47 3.92
CA PHE A 930 -22.62 28.92 4.56
C PHE A 930 -21.70 28.21 3.54
N GLY A 931 -20.44 28.61 3.52
CA GLY A 931 -19.42 28.05 2.62
C GLY A 931 -19.50 28.49 1.15
N LEU A 932 -20.61 29.04 0.65
CA LEU A 932 -20.84 29.21 -0.81
C LEU A 932 -19.82 30.12 -1.52
N ASP A 933 -19.24 31.08 -0.77
CA ASP A 933 -18.24 32.03 -1.26
C ASP A 933 -16.79 31.62 -0.95
N THR A 934 -16.57 30.51 -0.23
CA THR A 934 -15.27 30.04 0.28
C THR A 934 -14.96 28.56 0.00
N LEU A 935 -15.94 27.79 -0.47
CA LEU A 935 -15.78 26.43 -0.99
C LEU A 935 -15.05 26.42 -2.34
N PHE A 936 -14.65 25.23 -2.79
CA PHE A 936 -14.15 24.99 -4.15
C PHE A 936 -14.84 23.76 -4.74
N TYR A 937 -15.93 23.99 -5.49
CA TYR A 937 -16.62 22.98 -6.29
C TYR A 937 -16.41 23.25 -7.77
N ALA A 938 -16.39 22.21 -8.59
CA ALA A 938 -16.16 22.39 -10.03
C ALA A 938 -16.65 21.23 -10.90
N GLU A 939 -16.61 21.45 -12.22
CA GLU A 939 -16.78 20.46 -13.29
C GLU A 939 -15.87 20.73 -14.53
N PHE A 940 -15.49 19.71 -15.32
CA PHE A 940 -14.75 19.81 -16.61
C PHE A 940 -15.17 18.63 -17.50
N LYS A 941 -15.40 18.79 -18.81
CA LYS A 941 -15.66 17.68 -19.79
C LYS A 941 -16.57 16.48 -19.38
N ASN A 942 -17.39 16.55 -18.32
CA ASN A 942 -18.27 15.44 -17.92
C ASN A 942 -19.18 15.04 -19.10
N SER A 943 -19.41 13.74 -19.26
CA SER A 943 -20.23 13.13 -20.31
C SER A 943 -21.51 12.49 -19.74
N GLY A 944 -22.44 12.10 -20.61
CA GLY A 944 -23.74 11.54 -20.21
C GLY A 944 -24.80 12.61 -19.89
N PRO A 945 -26.09 12.23 -19.76
CA PRO A 945 -27.19 13.21 -19.70
C PRO A 945 -27.15 14.17 -18.50
N GLY A 946 -26.57 13.75 -17.36
CA GLY A 946 -26.46 14.56 -16.14
C GLY A 946 -25.31 15.57 -16.13
N SER A 947 -24.46 15.59 -17.16
CA SER A 947 -23.27 16.46 -17.20
C SER A 947 -23.51 17.88 -17.72
N LYS A 948 -24.76 18.22 -18.11
CA LYS A 948 -25.10 19.53 -18.68
C LYS A 948 -24.83 20.66 -17.68
N LEU A 949 -23.92 21.57 -18.03
CA LEU A 949 -23.44 22.63 -17.15
C LEU A 949 -24.29 23.92 -17.15
N SER A 950 -25.20 24.09 -18.13
CA SER A 950 -25.91 25.36 -18.39
C SER A 950 -26.85 25.84 -17.27
N MET A 951 -27.26 24.94 -16.37
CA MET A 951 -28.17 25.25 -15.26
C MET A 951 -27.50 25.15 -13.87
N ARG A 952 -26.18 24.98 -13.81
CA ARG A 952 -25.44 24.82 -12.55
C ARG A 952 -25.50 26.08 -11.68
N VAL A 953 -25.36 25.88 -10.37
CA VAL A 953 -25.36 26.96 -9.37
C VAL A 953 -24.32 28.05 -9.65
N LYS A 954 -24.73 29.32 -9.49
CA LYS A 954 -23.87 30.50 -9.71
C LYS A 954 -23.11 30.95 -8.44
N TRP A 955 -22.66 30.00 -7.61
CA TRP A 955 -21.91 30.33 -6.39
C TRP A 955 -20.48 30.75 -6.73
N ARG A 956 -19.90 31.69 -5.96
CA ARG A 956 -18.52 32.15 -6.18
C ARG A 956 -17.48 31.03 -6.05
N GLY A 957 -17.75 30.03 -5.21
CA GLY A 957 -16.90 28.83 -5.07
C GLY A 957 -17.16 27.73 -6.10
N PHE A 958 -18.14 27.86 -7.02
CA PHE A 958 -18.34 26.90 -8.12
C PHE A 958 -17.61 27.34 -9.38
N HIS A 959 -16.96 26.40 -10.07
CA HIS A 959 -16.11 26.67 -11.22
C HIS A 959 -16.30 25.64 -12.34
N VAL A 960 -16.56 26.08 -13.57
CA VAL A 960 -16.29 25.23 -14.73
C VAL A 960 -14.80 25.34 -15.05
N ILE A 961 -14.10 24.21 -15.02
CA ILE A 961 -12.71 24.10 -15.46
C ILE A 961 -12.75 23.71 -16.95
N GLU A 962 -11.99 24.42 -17.78
CA GLU A 962 -11.97 24.18 -19.23
C GLU A 962 -10.63 23.61 -19.70
N ARG A 963 -9.54 24.00 -19.03
CA ARG A 963 -8.17 23.73 -19.45
C ARG A 963 -7.53 22.59 -18.66
N ALA A 964 -6.97 21.62 -19.37
CA ALA A 964 -6.29 20.46 -18.78
C ALA A 964 -5.03 20.80 -17.95
N SER A 965 -4.53 22.04 -18.00
CA SER A 965 -3.49 22.57 -17.11
C SER A 965 -4.03 22.93 -15.73
N LEU A 966 -5.21 23.56 -15.65
CA LEU A 966 -5.90 23.88 -14.41
C LEU A 966 -6.35 22.64 -13.65
N VAL A 967 -6.44 21.49 -14.35
CA VAL A 967 -6.67 20.13 -13.84
C VAL A 967 -5.40 19.52 -13.19
N GLN A 968 -4.21 20.07 -13.40
CA GLN A 968 -2.99 19.47 -12.86
C GLN A 968 -2.75 19.57 -11.34
N PRO A 969 -3.13 20.65 -10.61
CA PRO A 969 -3.22 20.63 -9.14
C PRO A 969 -3.90 19.36 -8.62
N PHE A 970 -4.88 18.96 -9.42
CA PHE A 970 -6.02 18.16 -9.09
C PHE A 970 -5.88 16.70 -9.52
N THR A 971 -4.73 16.33 -10.06
CA THR A 971 -4.32 14.94 -10.22
C THR A 971 -3.89 14.33 -8.90
N VAL A 972 -4.03 13.01 -8.79
CA VAL A 972 -3.45 12.22 -7.68
C VAL A 972 -1.97 12.56 -7.51
N ARG A 973 -1.22 12.79 -8.60
CA ARG A 973 0.20 13.20 -8.57
C ARG A 973 0.46 14.33 -7.59
N ASN A 974 -0.42 15.33 -7.60
CA ASN A 974 -0.18 16.63 -7.00
C ASN A 974 -1.01 16.86 -5.74
N PHE A 975 -2.24 16.38 -5.72
CA PHE A 975 -3.12 16.58 -4.57
C PHE A 975 -2.63 15.87 -3.35
N ILE A 976 -2.50 14.56 -3.49
CA ILE A 976 -2.21 13.67 -2.40
C ILE A 976 -0.72 13.32 -2.38
N THR A 977 0.14 13.99 -3.15
CA THR A 977 1.54 13.60 -3.47
C THR A 977 1.65 12.21 -4.06
N GLY A 978 0.92 12.04 -5.14
CA GLY A 978 1.07 10.97 -6.09
C GLY A 978 2.31 10.97 -6.96
N GLY A 979 3.38 11.53 -6.40
CA GLY A 979 4.77 11.19 -6.67
C GLY A 979 5.48 10.29 -5.63
N VAL A 980 4.99 10.05 -4.38
CA VAL A 980 5.76 9.32 -3.32
C VAL A 980 5.09 8.32 -2.35
N TRP A 981 3.81 8.43 -1.97
CA TRP A 981 2.99 7.27 -1.49
C TRP A 981 1.90 6.86 -2.50
N ILE A 982 1.84 7.69 -3.56
CA ILE A 982 1.39 7.43 -4.91
C ILE A 982 2.68 7.68 -5.98
N PRO A 983 3.50 6.98 -7.00
CA PRO A 983 3.99 5.55 -7.62
C PRO A 983 4.41 3.98 -7.14
N PRO A 984 4.85 3.23 -5.97
CA PRO A 984 6.67 2.73 -6.72
C PRO A 984 6.24 1.37 -7.46
N THR A 985 5.04 0.62 -7.39
CA THR A 985 3.54 0.73 -6.98
C THR A 985 2.72 -0.56 -7.24
N GLY A 986 2.09 -0.98 -8.34
CA GLY A 986 1.08 -2.12 -8.62
C GLY A 986 -0.31 -2.67 -7.97
N VAL A 987 -1.61 -2.29 -7.64
CA VAL A 987 -2.75 -1.31 -7.19
C VAL A 987 -3.01 0.20 -7.51
N PRO A 988 -3.96 0.53 -8.37
CA PRO A 988 -3.51 0.91 -9.66
C PRO A 988 -4.26 2.15 -10.24
N PHE A 989 -3.82 2.62 -11.43
CA PHE A 989 -3.37 4.00 -11.75
C PHE A 989 -3.47 4.14 -13.44
N ALA A 990 -3.42 5.19 -14.38
CA ALA A 990 -2.37 5.96 -15.23
C ALA A 990 -2.11 7.56 -15.04
N LEU A 991 -0.89 8.15 -14.80
CA LEU A 991 -0.48 9.35 -13.93
C LEU A 991 -1.29 10.66 -13.73
N GLY A 992 -2.34 11.03 -14.47
CA GLY A 992 -2.94 12.36 -14.32
C GLY A 992 -4.37 12.50 -14.80
N LEU A 993 -4.52 13.07 -15.99
CA LEU A 993 -5.54 12.62 -16.94
C LEU A 993 -4.95 11.36 -17.63
#